data_AF-A0A950DIC4-F1
#
_entry.id   AF-A0A950DIC4-F1
#
_cell.length_a   1.000
_cell.length_b   1.000
_cell.length_c   1.000
_cell.angle_alpha   90.00
_cell.angle_beta   90.00
_cell.angle_gamma   90.00
#
_symmetry.space_group_name_H-M   'P 1'
#
loop_
_entity.id
_entity.type
_entity.pdbx_description
1 polymer ?
#
loop_
_entity_poly.entity_id
_entity_poly.type
_entity_poly.pdbx_seq_one_letter_code
_entity_poly.pdbx_strand_id
1 'polypeptide(L)'
;MPPLVNSVADKIDRAVQKVTPFAYRMQRRGRAWMRRAMRKPRSVSEGPNLLPLLIQVLAGFSKADGVLLEEEIDSSLGFLRYDYPEAVYSELRALFRQALYEQQDLGAMAQKLATQLSPDRKIMLGVQLYDLISQAGLKQEQVVQFYSFMSQLGMAAQAIDIVYQLNASEDADTSIYQRGASPLESVSFGTNSHSDVVLKSLSANDRLLAFRYHDLILLKNYSSQSVSVRGRPLPRGSFCRIYPGQRILVGDQFITYQELAAYFNAKKNVSLPQIFVRVHRDGDEVQLERARSRESALEVTFGLKVKVKALRDVDAVLNGTKLKAGTLVEATLEDKIVFHNDSEMDLLDLRRRARAMGGRFQLKASKSEYLVSNNPSLLEADDILLSPGTSGDVLLKINCDYERRVGTLTVIEADRPIAIGDTTVRETAPLADGDTIRIDVGQFLRCNFSERIIEEERNIIRSLELVDVTHRFTNGETGLDSVSFTINRGELVCVMGASGSGKSTLLKVLGGQLQPTSGQVLLNERSLYDDLDDLKGYVSYVPQEDAFDEHLTIGENLEFAAAIRAPHLSGRDLNRRLENKLIELGLSERRDNVVGSPVKKTLSGGERKRLNIGLDMIGNADVYLFDEPTSGLSSKDSEHVIEIIRGLAHNKIIVVTIHQPSSKLFQMFHKAILLDKGGR
;
A
#
# COMPACT_ATOMS: atom_id res chain seq x y z
N MET A 1 17.58 -35.18 27.14
CA MET A 1 16.80 -35.55 28.33
C MET A 1 15.41 -34.94 28.24
N PRO A 2 14.32 -35.72 28.06
CA PRO A 2 12.96 -35.17 27.97
C PRO A 2 12.02 -35.81 29.00
N PRO A 3 11.61 -35.07 30.06
CA PRO A 3 10.30 -35.37 30.67
C PRO A 3 9.45 -34.14 31.02
N LEU A 4 9.92 -32.91 30.86
CA LEU A 4 9.22 -31.72 31.38
C LEU A 4 8.20 -31.10 30.41
N VAL A 5 8.42 -31.18 29.10
CA VAL A 5 7.53 -30.56 28.09
C VAL A 5 6.22 -31.33 27.92
N ASN A 6 6.23 -32.66 28.08
CA ASN A 6 5.00 -33.48 28.03
C ASN A 6 4.07 -33.24 29.23
N SER A 7 4.56 -32.70 30.35
CA SER A 7 3.77 -32.61 31.58
C SER A 7 2.78 -31.44 31.60
N VAL A 8 2.99 -30.41 30.77
CA VAL A 8 2.13 -29.21 30.72
C VAL A 8 0.98 -29.41 29.73
N ALA A 9 1.26 -29.98 28.55
CA ALA A 9 0.24 -30.38 27.58
C ALA A 9 -0.74 -31.40 28.20
N ASP A 10 -0.23 -32.41 28.92
CA ASP A 10 -1.05 -33.39 29.64
C ASP A 10 -1.90 -32.78 30.76
N LYS A 11 -1.39 -31.76 31.45
CA LYS A 11 -2.14 -31.05 32.51
C LYS A 11 -3.26 -30.20 31.94
N ILE A 12 -3.03 -29.55 30.80
CA ILE A 12 -4.03 -28.76 30.08
C ILE A 12 -5.12 -29.69 29.51
N ASP A 13 -4.73 -30.81 28.90
CA ASP A 13 -5.69 -31.77 28.32
C ASP A 13 -6.57 -32.41 29.41
N ARG A 14 -6.00 -32.75 30.57
CA ARG A 14 -6.77 -33.22 31.74
C ARG A 14 -7.67 -32.15 32.35
N ALA A 15 -7.30 -30.87 32.28
CA ALA A 15 -8.14 -29.76 32.74
C ALA A 15 -9.30 -29.49 31.79
N VAL A 16 -9.04 -29.52 30.47
CA VAL A 16 -10.05 -29.35 29.41
C VAL A 16 -11.04 -30.51 29.40
N GLN A 17 -10.59 -31.76 29.58
CA GLN A 17 -11.45 -32.95 29.63
C GLN A 17 -12.38 -33.01 30.86
N LYS A 18 -12.02 -32.36 31.97
CA LYS A 18 -12.87 -32.31 33.18
C LYS A 18 -14.05 -31.33 33.06
N VAL A 19 -13.96 -30.33 32.18
CA VAL A 19 -14.97 -29.24 32.06
C VAL A 19 -15.97 -29.49 30.90
N THR A 20 -15.67 -30.44 30.02
CA THR A 20 -16.33 -30.62 28.70
C THR A 20 -17.46 -31.68 28.55
N PRO A 21 -18.11 -32.27 29.58
CA PRO A 21 -19.27 -33.14 29.29
C PRO A 21 -20.58 -32.40 28.94
N PHE A 22 -20.74 -31.12 29.31
CA PHE A 22 -22.02 -30.42 29.17
C PHE A 22 -22.12 -29.56 27.89
N ALA A 23 -21.03 -28.94 27.45
CA ALA A 23 -21.00 -28.03 26.30
C ALA A 23 -21.12 -28.75 24.94
N TYR A 24 -20.64 -30.00 24.85
CA TYR A 24 -20.60 -30.75 23.59
C TYR A 24 -21.98 -31.25 23.11
N ARG A 25 -22.97 -31.33 24.00
CA ARG A 25 -24.31 -31.86 23.68
C ARG A 25 -25.27 -30.86 23.00
N MET A 26 -24.97 -29.56 23.01
CA MET A 26 -25.89 -28.52 22.50
C MET A 26 -25.68 -28.15 21.03
N GLN A 27 -24.67 -28.71 20.35
CA GLN A 27 -24.13 -28.16 19.10
C GLN A 27 -24.75 -28.69 17.79
N ARG A 28 -25.86 -29.44 17.84
CA ARG A 28 -26.33 -30.19 16.66
C ARG A 28 -27.58 -29.68 15.92
N ARG A 29 -28.14 -28.51 16.26
CA ARG A 29 -29.25 -27.93 15.46
C ARG A 29 -29.13 -26.41 15.32
N GLY A 30 -28.88 -25.96 14.09
CA GLY A 30 -29.14 -24.58 13.65
C GLY A 30 -27.92 -23.69 13.42
N ARG A 31 -27.02 -24.01 12.46
CA ARG A 31 -25.90 -23.11 12.11
C ARG A 31 -25.59 -22.95 10.61
N ALA A 32 -26.54 -23.27 9.72
CA ALA A 32 -26.39 -23.01 8.29
C ALA A 32 -27.01 -21.67 7.81
N TRP A 33 -27.74 -20.96 8.66
CA TRP A 33 -28.56 -19.81 8.24
C TRP A 33 -28.08 -18.43 8.75
N MET A 34 -27.08 -18.38 9.65
CA MET A 34 -26.69 -17.13 10.33
C MET A 34 -25.51 -16.35 9.73
N ARG A 35 -24.77 -16.89 8.74
CA ARG A 35 -23.60 -16.19 8.16
C ARG A 35 -23.94 -15.23 7.01
N ARG A 36 -25.17 -15.25 6.49
CA ARG A 36 -25.58 -14.47 5.31
C ARG A 36 -26.36 -13.18 5.61
N ALA A 37 -26.61 -12.85 6.87
CA ALA A 37 -27.59 -11.80 7.23
C ALA A 37 -27.10 -10.69 8.17
N MET A 38 -25.79 -10.54 8.42
CA MET A 38 -25.30 -9.41 9.21
C MET A 38 -24.06 -8.79 8.57
N ARG A 39 -24.27 -7.75 7.77
CA ARG A 39 -23.28 -6.71 7.47
C ARG A 39 -24.03 -5.39 7.21
N LYS A 40 -24.38 -4.72 8.30
CA LYS A 40 -24.50 -3.26 8.35
C LYS A 40 -23.48 -2.80 9.39
N PRO A 41 -22.40 -2.12 9.02
CA PRO A 41 -21.70 -1.29 9.99
C PRO A 41 -22.60 -0.07 10.22
N ARG A 42 -23.29 -0.03 11.36
CA ARG A 42 -23.68 1.25 11.94
C ARG A 42 -22.40 1.78 12.59
N SER A 43 -21.95 2.97 12.20
CA SER A 43 -21.12 3.81 13.06
C SER A 43 -21.88 3.98 14.38
N VAL A 44 -21.52 3.19 15.40
CA VAL A 44 -22.04 3.40 16.73
C VAL A 44 -21.33 4.64 17.25
N SER A 45 -22.02 5.77 17.26
CA SER A 45 -21.70 6.87 18.17
C SER A 45 -21.59 6.28 19.58
N GLU A 46 -20.39 6.32 20.17
CA GLU A 46 -20.06 5.59 21.38
C GLU A 46 -20.95 5.99 22.58
N GLY A 47 -21.36 4.97 23.34
CA GLY A 47 -21.93 5.11 24.68
C GLY A 47 -20.85 5.48 25.73
N PRO A 48 -21.10 5.32 27.05
CA PRO A 48 -20.25 5.88 28.11
C PRO A 48 -18.79 5.42 28.00
N ASN A 49 -17.85 6.31 28.39
CA ASN A 49 -16.41 6.04 28.40
C ASN A 49 -16.09 4.73 29.15
N LEU A 50 -15.81 3.66 28.40
CA LEU A 50 -15.55 2.30 28.89
C LEU A 50 -14.14 2.10 29.43
N LEU A 51 -13.25 3.06 29.19
CA LEU A 51 -11.82 2.98 29.50
C LEU A 51 -11.53 2.65 30.98
N PRO A 52 -12.18 3.27 31.99
CA PRO A 52 -11.94 2.91 33.39
C PRO A 52 -12.31 1.46 33.72
N LEU A 53 -13.38 0.95 33.10
CA LEU A 53 -13.84 -0.42 33.30
C LEU A 53 -12.86 -1.43 32.68
N LEU A 54 -12.29 -1.12 31.51
CA LEU A 54 -11.26 -1.95 30.87
C LEU A 54 -9.95 -1.95 31.67
N ILE A 55 -9.52 -0.79 32.18
CA ILE A 55 -8.36 -0.67 33.07
C ILE A 55 -8.54 -1.55 34.31
N GLN A 56 -9.72 -1.50 34.92
CA GLN A 56 -10.06 -2.36 36.03
C GLN A 56 -9.87 -3.82 35.64
N VAL A 57 -10.59 -4.32 34.64
CA VAL A 57 -10.49 -5.73 34.20
C VAL A 57 -9.03 -6.18 33.99
N LEU A 58 -8.21 -5.39 33.28
CA LEU A 58 -6.79 -5.71 33.06
C LEU A 58 -5.99 -5.79 34.38
N ALA A 59 -6.20 -4.84 35.30
CA ALA A 59 -5.59 -4.86 36.62
C ALA A 59 -6.06 -6.07 37.46
N GLY A 60 -7.32 -6.49 37.33
CA GLY A 60 -7.86 -7.67 38.01
C GLY A 60 -7.17 -8.97 37.60
N PHE A 61 -6.82 -9.11 36.32
CA PHE A 61 -6.03 -10.25 35.82
C PHE A 61 -4.53 -10.13 36.13
N SER A 62 -4.00 -8.92 36.28
CA SER A 62 -2.57 -8.67 36.60
C SER A 62 -2.24 -8.93 38.08
N LYS A 63 -3.18 -8.71 39.00
CA LYS A 63 -2.96 -8.81 40.46
C LYS A 63 -2.66 -10.23 40.96
N ALA A 64 -2.93 -11.25 40.16
CA ALA A 64 -2.90 -12.66 40.59
C ALA A 64 -1.47 -13.21 40.89
N ASP A 65 -0.42 -12.46 40.59
CA ASP A 65 0.98 -12.91 40.78
C ASP A 65 1.74 -12.27 41.95
N GLY A 66 1.16 -11.26 42.62
CA GLY A 66 1.72 -10.68 43.86
C GLY A 66 3.03 -9.88 43.71
N VAL A 67 3.70 -9.96 42.56
CA VAL A 67 4.87 -9.15 42.20
C VAL A 67 4.59 -8.50 40.84
N LEU A 68 4.28 -7.21 40.83
CA LEU A 68 4.05 -6.47 39.59
C LEU A 68 5.34 -5.83 39.11
N LEU A 69 5.78 -6.21 37.91
CA LEU A 69 6.86 -5.52 37.23
C LEU A 69 6.29 -4.27 36.53
N GLU A 70 7.03 -3.15 36.54
CA GLU A 70 6.66 -1.93 35.78
C GLU A 70 6.39 -2.25 34.30
N GLU A 71 7.05 -3.28 33.78
CA GLU A 71 6.90 -3.76 32.40
C GLU A 71 5.51 -4.34 32.10
N GLU A 72 4.85 -4.96 33.07
CA GLU A 72 3.50 -5.53 32.90
C GLU A 72 2.43 -4.43 32.85
N ILE A 73 2.63 -3.35 33.60
CA ILE A 73 1.78 -2.16 33.56
C ILE A 73 1.93 -1.47 32.20
N ASP A 74 3.16 -1.28 31.73
CA ASP A 74 3.45 -0.70 30.41
C ASP A 74 2.81 -1.52 29.28
N SER A 75 2.90 -2.85 29.35
CA SER A 75 2.32 -3.77 28.37
C SER A 75 0.79 -3.69 28.38
N SER A 76 0.18 -3.76 29.57
CA SER A 76 -1.28 -3.67 29.77
C SER A 76 -1.87 -2.34 29.28
N LEU A 77 -1.17 -1.23 29.54
CA LEU A 77 -1.61 0.11 29.15
C LEU A 77 -1.27 0.46 27.70
N GLY A 78 -0.20 -0.12 27.16
CA GLY A 78 0.16 0.02 25.75
C GLY A 78 -0.98 -0.42 24.83
N PHE A 79 -1.81 -1.37 25.28
CA PHE A 79 -3.04 -1.73 24.58
C PHE A 79 -4.02 -0.56 24.48
N LEU A 80 -4.43 -0.03 25.63
CA LEU A 80 -5.47 0.99 25.69
C LEU A 80 -5.06 2.26 24.96
N ARG A 81 -3.77 2.57 24.92
CA ARG A 81 -3.24 3.72 24.19
C ARG A 81 -3.50 3.65 22.67
N TYR A 82 -3.57 2.45 22.10
CA TYR A 82 -3.83 2.31 20.67
C TYR A 82 -5.32 2.47 20.35
N ASP A 83 -6.18 1.88 21.18
CA ASP A 83 -7.63 1.97 21.01
C ASP A 83 -8.20 3.32 21.52
N TYR A 84 -7.45 4.04 22.36
CA TYR A 84 -7.76 5.35 22.93
C TYR A 84 -6.56 6.31 22.83
N PRO A 85 -6.20 6.77 21.62
CA PRO A 85 -5.02 7.60 21.38
C PRO A 85 -5.05 8.96 22.09
N GLU A 86 -6.26 9.49 22.36
CA GLU A 86 -6.49 10.74 23.07
C GLU A 86 -6.27 10.63 24.59
N ALA A 87 -6.11 9.42 25.13
CA ALA A 87 -5.96 9.22 26.56
C ALA A 87 -4.54 9.59 27.04
N VAL A 88 -4.46 10.44 28.07
CA VAL A 88 -3.19 10.86 28.66
C VAL A 88 -2.55 9.69 29.41
N TYR A 89 -1.34 9.30 29.00
CA TYR A 89 -0.68 8.09 29.54
C TYR A 89 -0.43 8.13 31.04
N SER A 90 -0.10 9.30 31.60
CA SER A 90 0.06 9.47 33.05
C SER A 90 -1.24 9.23 33.83
N GLU A 91 -2.39 9.57 33.25
CA GLU A 91 -3.71 9.34 33.86
C GLU A 91 -4.10 7.87 33.79
N LEU A 92 -3.90 7.22 32.64
CA LEU A 92 -4.07 5.77 32.48
C LEU A 92 -3.27 4.99 33.53
N ARG A 93 -2.04 5.42 33.77
CA ARG A 93 -1.14 4.80 34.74
C ARG A 93 -1.60 5.01 36.18
N ALA A 94 -2.12 6.19 36.51
CA ALA A 94 -2.69 6.46 37.82
C ALA A 94 -3.93 5.59 38.07
N LEU A 95 -4.85 5.52 37.10
CA LEU A 95 -6.05 4.69 37.18
C LEU A 95 -5.73 3.20 37.31
N PHE A 96 -4.75 2.70 36.57
CA PHE A 96 -4.33 1.30 36.67
C PHE A 96 -3.75 0.98 38.04
N ARG A 97 -2.87 1.85 38.56
CA ARG A 97 -2.31 1.69 39.91
C ARG A 97 -3.40 1.71 40.97
N GLN A 98 -4.38 2.60 40.86
CA GLN A 98 -5.52 2.62 41.77
C GLN A 98 -6.32 1.30 41.68
N ALA A 99 -6.63 0.84 40.47
CA ALA A 99 -7.39 -0.38 40.23
C ALA A 99 -6.70 -1.67 40.75
N LEU A 100 -5.37 -1.67 40.87
CA LEU A 100 -4.61 -2.77 41.49
C LEU A 100 -4.88 -2.90 43.00
N TYR A 101 -5.18 -1.81 43.71
CA TYR A 101 -5.46 -1.84 45.14
C TYR A 101 -6.94 -2.13 45.45
N GLU A 102 -7.83 -1.96 44.47
CA GLU A 102 -9.26 -2.24 44.62
C GLU A 102 -9.58 -3.74 44.51
N GLN A 103 -10.69 -4.17 45.13
CA GLN A 103 -11.27 -5.49 44.85
C GLN A 103 -12.12 -5.40 43.59
N GLN A 104 -11.91 -6.35 42.68
CA GLN A 104 -12.60 -6.35 41.40
C GLN A 104 -13.57 -7.50 41.28
N ASP A 105 -14.84 -7.18 41.06
CA ASP A 105 -15.84 -8.16 40.65
C ASP A 105 -15.80 -8.33 39.13
N LEU A 106 -14.88 -9.17 38.68
CA LEU A 106 -14.72 -9.48 37.26
C LEU A 106 -16.01 -10.01 36.62
N GLY A 107 -16.91 -10.64 37.39
CA GLY A 107 -18.14 -11.17 36.85
C GLY A 107 -19.18 -10.10 36.54
N ALA A 108 -19.36 -9.15 37.45
CA ALA A 108 -20.18 -7.96 37.20
C ALA A 108 -19.61 -7.12 36.05
N MET A 109 -18.28 -6.98 35.98
CA MET A 109 -17.60 -6.26 34.90
C MET A 109 -17.80 -6.95 33.54
N ALA A 110 -17.67 -8.27 33.47
CA ALA A 110 -17.90 -9.05 32.25
C ALA A 110 -19.31 -8.87 31.69
N GLN A 111 -20.34 -8.93 32.56
CA GLN A 111 -21.74 -8.73 32.16
C GLN A 111 -21.99 -7.31 31.62
N LYS A 112 -21.39 -6.30 32.25
CA LYS A 112 -21.48 -4.91 31.79
C LYS A 112 -20.83 -4.73 30.43
N LEU A 113 -19.64 -5.32 30.21
CA LEU A 113 -18.95 -5.30 28.92
C LEU A 113 -19.67 -6.14 27.85
N ALA A 114 -20.39 -7.19 28.24
CA ALA A 114 -21.08 -8.08 27.30
C ALA A 114 -22.14 -7.36 26.46
N THR A 115 -22.78 -6.31 27.00
CA THR A 115 -23.81 -5.55 26.28
C THR A 115 -23.25 -4.34 25.53
N GLN A 116 -22.03 -3.90 25.86
CA GLN A 116 -21.45 -2.65 25.36
C GLN A 116 -20.35 -2.87 24.32
N LEU A 117 -19.64 -4.00 24.37
CA LEU A 117 -18.59 -4.33 23.39
C LEU A 117 -19.17 -5.05 22.16
N SER A 118 -18.64 -4.70 20.99
CA SER A 118 -18.85 -5.48 19.76
C SER A 118 -18.23 -6.88 19.88
N PRO A 119 -18.69 -7.87 19.08
CA PRO A 119 -18.06 -9.20 19.04
C PRO A 119 -16.54 -9.15 18.85
N ASP A 120 -16.05 -8.28 17.96
CA ASP A 120 -14.63 -8.17 17.66
C ASP A 120 -13.82 -7.64 18.84
N ARG A 121 -14.31 -6.59 19.53
CA ARG A 121 -13.66 -6.04 20.72
C ARG A 121 -13.63 -7.05 21.87
N LYS A 122 -14.64 -7.93 21.99
CA LYS A 122 -14.65 -8.99 23.00
C LYS A 122 -13.58 -10.05 22.73
N ILE A 123 -13.34 -10.41 21.46
CA ILE A 123 -12.29 -11.36 21.08
C ILE A 123 -10.92 -10.73 21.34
N MET A 124 -10.71 -9.46 20.96
CA MET A 124 -9.47 -8.73 21.26
C MET A 124 -9.19 -8.71 22.77
N LEU A 125 -10.18 -8.36 23.60
CA LEU A 125 -10.03 -8.40 25.06
C LEU A 125 -9.66 -9.80 25.54
N GLY A 126 -10.32 -10.84 25.04
CA GLY A 126 -10.02 -12.23 25.39
C GLY A 126 -8.58 -12.64 25.08
N VAL A 127 -8.08 -12.29 23.90
CA VAL A 127 -6.69 -12.57 23.50
C VAL A 127 -5.68 -11.94 24.47
N GLN A 128 -6.01 -10.77 25.01
CA GLN A 128 -5.11 -10.00 25.87
C GLN A 128 -5.14 -10.43 27.31
N LEU A 129 -6.33 -10.73 27.83
CA LEU A 129 -6.44 -11.35 29.14
C LEU A 129 -5.68 -12.68 29.14
N TYR A 130 -5.72 -13.42 28.03
CA TYR A 130 -4.94 -14.62 27.87
C TYR A 130 -3.42 -14.36 27.85
N ASP A 131 -2.94 -13.33 27.15
CA ASP A 131 -1.53 -12.91 27.16
C ASP A 131 -1.03 -12.59 28.57
N LEU A 132 -1.81 -11.81 29.35
CA LEU A 132 -1.47 -11.48 30.74
C LEU A 132 -1.31 -12.72 31.62
N ILE A 133 -2.26 -13.65 31.58
CA ILE A 133 -2.15 -14.89 32.38
C ILE A 133 -1.05 -15.82 31.84
N SER A 134 -0.69 -15.71 30.57
CA SER A 134 0.42 -16.45 29.96
C SER A 134 1.76 -15.96 30.49
N GLN A 135 1.95 -14.65 30.62
CA GLN A 135 3.13 -14.03 31.22
C GLN A 135 3.28 -14.41 32.70
N ALA A 136 2.16 -14.56 33.41
CA ALA A 136 2.07 -15.02 34.80
C ALA A 136 2.34 -16.55 35.00
N GLY A 137 2.69 -17.27 33.94
CA GLY A 137 3.01 -18.70 34.00
C GLY A 137 1.79 -19.64 34.00
N LEU A 138 0.61 -19.17 33.58
CA LEU A 138 -0.61 -19.96 33.39
C LEU A 138 -1.05 -20.75 34.63
N LYS A 139 -1.17 -20.08 35.78
CA LYS A 139 -1.67 -20.74 37.00
C LYS A 139 -3.11 -21.22 36.79
N GLN A 140 -3.43 -22.39 37.35
CA GLN A 140 -4.73 -23.03 37.13
C GLN A 140 -5.92 -22.13 37.51
N GLU A 141 -5.77 -21.34 38.59
CA GLU A 141 -6.80 -20.40 39.05
C GLU A 141 -7.06 -19.27 38.04
N GLN A 142 -6.01 -18.72 37.43
CA GLN A 142 -6.10 -17.65 36.41
C GLN A 142 -6.78 -18.15 35.14
N VAL A 143 -6.49 -19.39 34.71
CA VAL A 143 -7.12 -20.00 33.54
C VAL A 143 -8.62 -20.22 33.76
N VAL A 144 -9.02 -20.68 34.97
CA VAL A 144 -10.44 -20.81 35.32
C VAL A 144 -11.13 -19.45 35.35
N GLN A 145 -10.48 -18.44 35.94
CA GLN A 145 -10.99 -17.06 35.98
C GLN A 145 -11.18 -16.48 34.57
N PHE A 146 -10.25 -16.74 33.66
CA PHE A 146 -10.34 -16.37 32.24
C PHE A 146 -11.57 -17.01 31.56
N TYR A 147 -11.74 -18.33 31.67
CA TYR A 147 -12.89 -19.01 31.06
C TYR A 147 -14.22 -18.52 31.64
N SER A 148 -14.29 -18.28 32.95
CA SER A 148 -15.48 -17.74 33.61
C SER A 148 -15.81 -16.34 33.07
N PHE A 149 -14.82 -15.46 33.00
CA PHE A 149 -14.97 -14.10 32.47
C PHE A 149 -15.46 -14.10 31.02
N MET A 150 -14.81 -14.88 30.15
CA MET A 150 -15.18 -14.97 28.74
C MET A 150 -16.56 -15.58 28.53
N SER A 151 -16.95 -16.55 29.36
CA SER A 151 -18.30 -17.12 29.34
C SER A 151 -19.36 -16.06 29.64
N GLN A 152 -19.14 -15.24 30.67
CA GLN A 152 -20.03 -14.13 31.04
C GLN A 152 -20.03 -13.00 30.00
N LEU A 153 -18.95 -12.84 29.24
CA LEU A 153 -18.87 -11.93 28.09
C LEU A 153 -19.68 -12.41 26.87
N GLY A 154 -20.15 -13.67 26.91
CA GLY A 154 -20.86 -14.34 25.81
C GLY A 154 -19.92 -14.98 24.77
N MET A 155 -18.67 -15.23 25.13
CA MET A 155 -17.59 -15.69 24.23
C MET A 155 -16.95 -17.02 24.68
N ALA A 156 -17.75 -17.91 25.28
CA ALA A 156 -17.25 -19.18 25.83
C ALA A 156 -16.55 -20.07 24.77
N ALA A 157 -17.10 -20.15 23.55
CA ALA A 157 -16.49 -20.94 22.47
C ALA A 157 -15.16 -20.34 22.03
N GLN A 158 -15.14 -19.03 21.81
CA GLN A 158 -13.95 -18.28 21.39
C GLN A 158 -12.84 -18.35 22.45
N ALA A 159 -13.18 -18.39 23.74
CA ALA A 159 -12.20 -18.59 24.80
C ALA A 159 -11.46 -19.92 24.67
N ILE A 160 -12.18 -21.00 24.32
CA ILE A 160 -11.58 -22.30 24.06
C ILE A 160 -10.65 -22.20 22.84
N ASP A 161 -11.12 -21.57 21.77
CA ASP A 161 -10.36 -21.43 20.53
C ASP A 161 -9.07 -20.61 20.73
N ILE A 162 -9.15 -19.49 21.49
CA ILE A 162 -8.01 -18.62 21.83
C ILE A 162 -6.97 -19.42 22.62
N VAL A 163 -7.37 -20.05 23.73
CA VAL A 163 -6.45 -20.82 24.58
C VAL A 163 -5.82 -21.95 23.78
N TYR A 164 -6.61 -22.66 22.99
CA TYR A 164 -6.12 -23.79 22.21
C TYR A 164 -5.13 -23.34 21.12
N GLN A 165 -5.41 -22.27 20.38
CA GLN A 165 -4.52 -21.76 19.33
C GLN A 165 -3.23 -21.18 19.87
N LEU A 166 -3.31 -20.41 20.95
CA LEU A 166 -2.14 -19.78 21.56
C LEU A 166 -1.26 -20.82 22.29
N ASN A 167 -1.80 -21.99 22.66
CA ASN A 167 -1.03 -23.11 23.23
C ASN A 167 -0.71 -24.25 22.27
N ALA A 168 -1.26 -24.26 21.05
CA ALA A 168 -1.04 -25.34 20.10
C ALA A 168 0.46 -25.62 19.96
N SER A 169 0.86 -26.87 20.21
CA SER A 169 2.24 -27.32 20.15
C SER A 169 2.77 -27.30 18.72
N GLU A 170 4.09 -27.33 18.59
CA GLU A 170 4.88 -27.19 17.35
C GLU A 170 4.48 -28.17 16.21
N ASP A 171 3.73 -29.23 16.52
CA ASP A 171 3.29 -30.31 15.61
C ASP A 171 1.76 -30.41 15.42
N ALA A 172 0.99 -29.47 15.96
CA ALA A 172 -0.47 -29.51 15.84
C ALA A 172 -0.88 -29.31 14.37
N ASP A 173 -1.47 -30.34 13.76
CA ASP A 173 -1.90 -30.35 12.36
C ASP A 173 -2.93 -29.24 12.09
N THR A 174 -2.47 -28.14 11.49
CA THR A 174 -3.28 -26.95 11.19
C THR A 174 -4.43 -27.22 10.21
N SER A 175 -4.44 -28.38 9.55
CA SER A 175 -5.53 -28.82 8.67
C SER A 175 -6.81 -29.21 9.43
N ILE A 176 -6.71 -29.60 10.71
CA ILE A 176 -7.87 -29.91 11.57
C ILE A 176 -8.74 -28.66 11.78
N TYR A 177 -8.15 -27.48 11.65
CA TYR A 177 -8.75 -26.16 11.92
C TYR A 177 -9.44 -25.54 10.69
N GLN A 178 -9.23 -26.11 9.49
CA GLN A 178 -9.85 -25.62 8.25
C GLN A 178 -11.33 -26.01 8.11
N ARG A 179 -11.82 -26.98 8.91
CA ARG A 179 -13.22 -27.44 8.87
C ARG A 179 -14.16 -26.74 9.87
N GLY A 180 -13.68 -25.76 10.64
CA GLY A 180 -14.56 -24.93 11.47
C GLY A 180 -13.87 -23.95 12.42
N ALA A 181 -13.82 -22.68 12.02
CA ALA A 181 -13.85 -21.46 12.86
C ALA A 181 -12.74 -21.27 13.92
N SER A 182 -11.50 -21.15 13.48
CA SER A 182 -10.46 -20.47 14.27
C SER A 182 -10.69 -18.95 14.25
N PRO A 183 -10.72 -18.22 15.40
CA PRO A 183 -10.82 -16.77 15.39
C PRO A 183 -9.52 -16.11 14.93
N LEU A 184 -8.35 -16.69 15.24
CA LEU A 184 -7.05 -16.07 14.92
C LEU A 184 -6.45 -16.67 13.65
N GLU A 185 -6.07 -15.80 12.72
CA GLU A 185 -5.17 -16.20 11.64
C GLU A 185 -3.78 -16.45 12.22
N SER A 186 -3.01 -17.37 11.64
CA SER A 186 -1.63 -17.63 12.08
C SER A 186 -0.66 -17.67 10.90
N VAL A 187 0.57 -17.19 11.11
CA VAL A 187 1.69 -17.29 10.16
C VAL A 187 2.93 -17.75 10.93
N SER A 188 3.56 -18.82 10.46
CA SER A 188 4.76 -19.40 11.04
C SER A 188 6.03 -18.91 10.32
N PHE A 189 7.07 -18.63 11.08
CA PHE A 189 8.40 -18.26 10.58
C PHE A 189 9.43 -19.27 11.08
N GLY A 190 10.35 -19.65 10.21
CA GLY A 190 11.44 -20.57 10.54
C GLY A 190 12.44 -20.69 9.41
N THR A 191 13.29 -21.71 9.47
CA THR A 191 14.41 -21.93 8.53
C THR A 191 14.17 -23.05 7.53
N ASN A 192 13.10 -23.81 7.73
CA ASN A 192 12.77 -25.00 6.93
C ASN A 192 11.53 -24.77 6.08
N SER A 193 11.38 -25.60 5.05
CA SER A 193 10.27 -25.56 4.09
C SER A 193 8.88 -25.81 4.69
N HIS A 194 8.80 -26.21 5.95
CA HIS A 194 7.56 -26.46 6.69
C HIS A 194 7.00 -25.18 7.33
N SER A 195 7.79 -24.12 7.41
CA SER A 195 7.33 -22.81 7.88
C SER A 195 6.63 -22.04 6.75
N ASP A 196 5.62 -21.23 7.07
CA ASP A 196 4.94 -20.38 6.07
C ASP A 196 5.94 -19.42 5.42
N VAL A 197 6.75 -18.76 6.25
CA VAL A 197 7.79 -17.81 5.83
C VAL A 197 9.15 -18.33 6.27
N VAL A 198 10.12 -18.28 5.34
CA VAL A 198 11.52 -18.64 5.65
C VAL A 198 12.28 -17.37 6.00
N LEU A 199 12.93 -17.38 7.17
CA LEU A 199 13.84 -16.34 7.67
C LEU A 199 15.21 -16.98 7.88
N LYS A 200 16.24 -16.53 7.16
CA LYS A 200 17.55 -17.19 7.25
C LYS A 200 18.32 -16.83 8.52
N SER A 201 17.94 -15.75 9.20
CA SER A 201 18.57 -15.31 10.46
C SER A 201 18.30 -16.26 11.63
N LEU A 202 17.22 -17.05 11.57
CA LEU A 202 16.88 -18.03 12.61
C LEU A 202 17.79 -19.27 12.54
N SER A 203 17.93 -20.00 13.65
CA SER A 203 18.61 -21.31 13.65
C SER A 203 17.68 -22.43 13.18
N ALA A 204 18.22 -23.61 12.82
CA ALA A 204 17.47 -24.74 12.25
C ALA A 204 16.22 -25.19 13.05
N ASN A 205 16.24 -25.00 14.38
CA ASN A 205 15.15 -25.38 15.29
C ASN A 205 14.39 -24.16 15.85
N ASP A 206 14.78 -22.95 15.45
CA ASP A 206 14.14 -21.73 15.92
C ASP A 206 12.91 -21.41 15.07
N ARG A 207 11.86 -20.94 15.75
CA ARG A 207 10.60 -20.55 15.10
C ARG A 207 9.99 -19.33 15.76
N LEU A 208 9.22 -18.57 14.97
CA LEU A 208 8.32 -17.54 15.47
C LEU A 208 6.91 -17.84 14.95
N LEU A 209 5.90 -17.51 15.74
CA LEU A 209 4.51 -17.67 15.34
C LEU A 209 3.78 -16.35 15.51
N ALA A 210 3.33 -15.76 14.41
CA ALA A 210 2.47 -14.59 14.44
C ALA A 210 1.01 -15.01 14.42
N PHE A 211 0.17 -14.31 15.17
CA PHE A 211 -1.28 -14.45 15.15
C PHE A 211 -1.92 -13.11 14.80
N ARG A 212 -3.03 -13.13 14.04
CA ARG A 212 -3.77 -11.92 13.67
C ARG A 212 -5.27 -12.06 13.92
N TYR A 213 -5.85 -11.01 14.50
CA TYR A 213 -7.28 -10.75 14.52
C TYR A 213 -7.51 -9.30 14.13
N HIS A 214 -8.05 -9.05 12.92
CA HIS A 214 -8.09 -7.71 12.33
C HIS A 214 -6.72 -7.01 12.37
N ASP A 215 -6.61 -5.88 13.06
CA ASP A 215 -5.37 -5.09 13.20
C ASP A 215 -4.53 -5.49 14.43
N LEU A 216 -5.03 -6.41 15.25
CA LEU A 216 -4.27 -6.97 16.36
C LEU A 216 -3.34 -8.06 15.82
N ILE A 217 -2.03 -7.82 15.93
CA ILE A 217 -0.99 -8.81 15.64
C ILE A 217 -0.25 -9.16 16.92
N LEU A 218 -0.18 -10.46 17.24
CA LEU A 218 0.69 -11.01 18.29
C LEU A 218 1.84 -11.77 17.66
N LEU A 219 3.01 -11.70 18.27
CA LEU A 219 4.17 -12.52 17.96
C LEU A 219 4.52 -13.38 19.16
N LYS A 220 4.62 -14.69 18.97
CA LYS A 220 5.13 -15.64 19.95
C LYS A 220 6.53 -16.08 19.56
N ASN A 221 7.46 -16.00 20.51
CA ASN A 221 8.82 -16.45 20.28
C ASN A 221 8.99 -17.92 20.72
N TYR A 222 9.29 -18.82 19.79
CA TYR A 222 9.72 -20.18 20.11
C TYR A 222 11.23 -20.40 19.92
N SER A 223 11.93 -19.39 19.42
CA SER A 223 13.37 -19.42 19.18
C SER A 223 14.18 -19.35 20.48
N SER A 224 15.38 -19.88 20.40
CA SER A 224 16.45 -19.73 21.38
C SER A 224 17.28 -18.46 21.18
N GLN A 225 17.06 -17.72 20.09
CA GLN A 225 17.75 -16.48 19.75
C GLN A 225 17.15 -15.23 20.44
N SER A 226 17.95 -14.16 20.47
CA SER A 226 17.53 -12.84 20.92
C SER A 226 16.56 -12.21 19.91
N VAL A 227 15.27 -12.42 20.12
CA VAL A 227 14.23 -11.61 19.48
C VAL A 227 14.02 -10.38 20.35
N SER A 228 13.93 -9.19 19.76
CA SER A 228 13.57 -7.99 20.51
C SER A 228 12.52 -7.16 19.80
N VAL A 229 11.62 -6.57 20.59
CA VAL A 229 10.56 -5.68 20.12
C VAL A 229 10.73 -4.37 20.88
N ARG A 230 10.90 -3.25 20.16
CA ARG A 230 11.17 -1.92 20.77
C ARG A 230 12.41 -1.89 21.67
N GLY A 231 13.44 -2.66 21.31
CA GLY A 231 14.68 -2.78 22.10
C GLY A 231 14.55 -3.62 23.38
N ARG A 232 13.39 -4.23 23.65
CA ARG A 232 13.20 -5.16 24.77
C ARG A 232 13.27 -6.61 24.28
N PRO A 233 14.00 -7.51 24.97
CA PRO A 233 14.03 -8.92 24.59
C PRO A 233 12.66 -9.57 24.75
N LEU A 234 12.30 -10.44 23.80
CA LEU A 234 11.11 -11.29 23.84
C LEU A 234 11.53 -12.71 24.22
N PRO A 235 11.33 -13.16 25.47
CA PRO A 235 11.77 -14.48 25.91
C PRO A 235 11.08 -15.62 25.16
N ARG A 236 11.73 -16.80 25.15
CA ARG A 236 11.14 -18.01 24.57
C ARG A 236 9.87 -18.41 25.33
N GLY A 237 8.80 -18.69 24.59
CA GLY A 237 7.47 -19.03 25.09
C GLY A 237 6.55 -17.84 25.30
N SER A 238 7.10 -16.62 25.36
CA SER A 238 6.34 -15.38 25.60
C SER A 238 5.72 -14.82 24.32
N PHE A 239 4.67 -14.02 24.50
CA PHE A 239 4.02 -13.25 23.45
C PHE A 239 4.38 -11.77 23.53
N CYS A 240 4.28 -11.08 22.40
CA CYS A 240 4.32 -9.63 22.33
C CYS A 240 3.33 -9.13 21.29
N ARG A 241 2.53 -8.12 21.64
CA ARG A 241 1.71 -7.41 20.66
C ARG A 241 2.57 -6.49 19.81
N ILE A 242 2.35 -6.53 18.51
CA ILE A 242 3.04 -5.69 17.52
C ILE A 242 2.06 -4.62 17.06
N TYR A 243 2.48 -3.35 17.16
CA TYR A 243 1.68 -2.21 16.74
C TYR A 243 2.17 -1.66 15.40
N PRO A 244 1.31 -0.94 14.64
CA PRO A 244 1.73 -0.24 13.44
C PRO A 244 2.96 0.65 13.67
N GLY A 245 3.90 0.61 12.71
CA GLY A 245 5.17 1.34 12.78
C GLY A 245 6.26 0.66 13.62
N GLN A 246 5.94 -0.39 14.39
CA GLN A 246 6.95 -1.12 15.15
C GLN A 246 7.76 -2.07 14.26
N ARG A 247 9.00 -2.29 14.70
CA ARG A 247 9.95 -3.23 14.12
C ARG A 247 10.32 -4.27 15.15
N ILE A 248 10.42 -5.51 14.70
CA ILE A 248 10.89 -6.67 15.45
C ILE A 248 12.29 -6.96 14.96
N LEU A 249 13.27 -7.01 15.86
CA LEU A 249 14.62 -7.46 15.55
C LEU A 249 14.70 -8.97 15.81
N VAL A 250 15.06 -9.73 14.79
CA VAL A 250 15.27 -11.19 14.84
C VAL A 250 16.69 -11.44 14.35
N GLY A 251 17.61 -11.68 15.29
CA GLY A 251 19.05 -11.69 14.97
C GLY A 251 19.50 -10.30 14.51
N ASP A 252 19.94 -10.20 13.25
CA ASP A 252 20.38 -8.99 12.57
C ASP A 252 19.31 -8.37 11.64
N GLN A 253 18.12 -8.97 11.56
CA GLN A 253 17.06 -8.58 10.63
C GLN A 253 15.89 -7.90 11.31
N PHE A 254 15.24 -6.98 10.57
CA PHE A 254 14.02 -6.32 11.01
C PHE A 254 12.79 -6.86 10.27
N ILE A 255 11.78 -7.24 11.03
CA ILE A 255 10.43 -7.51 10.51
C ILE A 255 9.52 -6.38 10.98
N THR A 256 8.88 -5.71 10.04
CA THR A 256 7.94 -4.60 10.32
C THR A 256 6.52 -5.12 10.51
N TYR A 257 5.67 -4.32 11.19
CA TYR A 257 4.23 -4.59 11.27
C TYR A 257 3.61 -4.78 9.87
N GLN A 258 3.97 -3.92 8.91
CA GLN A 258 3.46 -3.97 7.54
C GLN A 258 3.84 -5.27 6.82
N GLU A 259 5.01 -5.84 7.12
CA GLU A 259 5.41 -7.13 6.58
C GLU A 259 4.63 -8.29 7.17
N LEU A 260 4.43 -8.31 8.50
CA LEU A 260 3.56 -9.30 9.13
C LEU A 260 2.16 -9.28 8.51
N ALA A 261 1.55 -8.09 8.42
CA ALA A 261 0.24 -7.91 7.80
C ALA A 261 0.23 -8.45 6.36
N ALA A 262 1.27 -8.17 5.57
CA ALA A 262 1.39 -8.67 4.21
C ALA A 262 1.48 -10.20 4.13
N TYR A 263 2.17 -10.86 5.07
CA TYR A 263 2.22 -12.32 5.10
C TYR A 263 0.87 -12.95 5.43
N PHE A 264 0.12 -12.39 6.37
CA PHE A 264 -1.25 -12.86 6.62
C PHE A 264 -2.14 -12.70 5.37
N ASN A 265 -2.00 -11.59 4.65
CA ASN A 265 -2.75 -11.35 3.41
C ASN A 265 -2.35 -12.35 2.33
N ALA A 266 -1.05 -12.62 2.20
CA ALA A 266 -0.54 -13.60 1.28
C ALA A 266 -1.04 -15.00 1.61
N LYS A 267 -1.14 -15.37 2.90
CA LYS A 267 -1.68 -16.65 3.35
C LYS A 267 -3.15 -16.85 2.98
N LYS A 268 -3.92 -15.76 2.93
CA LYS A 268 -5.31 -15.76 2.44
C LYS A 268 -5.42 -15.72 0.90
N ASN A 269 -4.31 -15.63 0.16
CA ASN A 269 -4.27 -15.32 -1.26
C ASN A 269 -5.04 -14.04 -1.62
N VAL A 270 -5.01 -13.04 -0.73
CA VAL A 270 -5.47 -11.69 -1.05
C VAL A 270 -4.37 -11.03 -1.89
N SER A 271 -4.72 -10.61 -3.11
CA SER A 271 -3.85 -10.06 -4.16
C SER A 271 -2.35 -9.96 -3.83
N LEU A 272 -1.57 -10.92 -4.33
CA LEU A 272 -0.12 -10.95 -4.15
C LEU A 272 0.53 -9.89 -5.07
N PRO A 273 1.42 -9.04 -4.55
CA PRO A 273 2.23 -8.18 -5.40
C PRO A 273 2.99 -9.03 -6.42
N GLN A 274 3.00 -8.56 -7.67
CA GLN A 274 3.66 -9.22 -8.78
C GLN A 274 4.38 -8.18 -9.62
N ILE A 275 5.54 -8.57 -10.15
CA ILE A 275 6.29 -7.77 -11.11
C ILE A 275 6.89 -8.70 -12.16
N PHE A 276 6.99 -8.22 -13.39
CA PHE A 276 7.62 -8.91 -14.49
C PHE A 276 8.96 -8.25 -14.77
N VAL A 277 9.93 -9.04 -15.20
CA VAL A 277 11.29 -8.57 -15.47
C VAL A 277 11.61 -8.87 -16.91
N ARG A 278 11.89 -7.84 -17.70
CA ARG A 278 12.45 -7.95 -19.05
C ARG A 278 13.97 -7.89 -18.94
N VAL A 279 14.63 -8.85 -19.56
CA VAL A 279 16.09 -8.92 -19.66
C VAL A 279 16.44 -8.79 -21.13
N HIS A 280 17.16 -7.73 -21.50
CA HIS A 280 17.58 -7.52 -22.88
C HIS A 280 18.63 -8.54 -23.31
N ARG A 281 18.74 -8.81 -24.62
CA ARG A 281 19.62 -9.86 -25.17
C ARG A 281 21.10 -9.63 -24.91
N ASP A 282 21.50 -8.37 -24.72
CA ASP A 282 22.88 -7.99 -24.37
C ASP A 282 23.14 -8.09 -22.86
N GLY A 283 22.13 -8.49 -22.06
CA GLY A 283 22.27 -8.89 -20.66
C GLY A 283 22.53 -7.77 -19.64
N ASP A 284 22.84 -6.56 -20.08
CA ASP A 284 23.23 -5.44 -19.20
C ASP A 284 22.06 -4.58 -18.70
N GLU A 285 20.93 -4.57 -19.41
CA GLU A 285 19.78 -3.74 -19.03
C GLU A 285 18.58 -4.60 -18.65
N VAL A 286 18.16 -4.44 -17.39
CA VAL A 286 17.00 -5.11 -16.82
C VAL A 286 15.90 -4.09 -16.58
N GLN A 287 14.73 -4.35 -17.14
CA GLN A 287 13.59 -3.45 -17.02
C GLN A 287 12.42 -4.13 -16.31
N LEU A 288 11.71 -3.35 -15.51
CA LEU A 288 10.59 -3.83 -14.70
C LEU A 288 9.27 -3.48 -15.36
N GLU A 289 8.41 -4.48 -15.46
CA GLU A 289 7.12 -4.40 -16.11
C GLU A 289 6.02 -4.71 -15.07
N ARG A 290 4.96 -3.89 -15.06
CA ARG A 290 3.78 -4.14 -14.21
C ARG A 290 2.94 -5.33 -14.68
N ALA A 291 3.03 -5.66 -15.96
CA ALA A 291 2.23 -6.69 -16.59
C ALA A 291 3.07 -7.51 -17.56
N ARG A 292 2.67 -8.78 -17.74
CA ARG A 292 3.36 -9.69 -18.64
C ARG A 292 3.31 -9.18 -20.08
N SER A 293 4.48 -8.91 -20.65
CA SER A 293 4.67 -8.68 -22.08
C SER A 293 5.11 -9.98 -22.77
N ARG A 294 5.23 -9.95 -24.10
CA ARG A 294 5.84 -11.07 -24.82
C ARG A 294 7.30 -11.22 -24.42
N GLU A 295 7.98 -10.13 -24.07
CA GLU A 295 9.42 -10.03 -23.82
C GLU A 295 9.79 -10.29 -22.36
N SER A 296 8.81 -10.32 -21.45
CA SER A 296 9.04 -10.68 -20.05
C SER A 296 9.83 -11.98 -19.95
N ALA A 297 10.95 -11.89 -19.26
CA ALA A 297 11.90 -12.97 -19.06
C ALA A 297 11.65 -13.67 -17.73
N LEU A 298 11.32 -12.91 -16.68
CA LEU A 298 10.94 -13.44 -15.37
C LEU A 298 9.56 -12.92 -14.93
N GLU A 299 8.84 -13.75 -14.20
CA GLU A 299 7.64 -13.41 -13.45
C GLU A 299 7.97 -13.60 -11.96
N VAL A 300 7.89 -12.52 -11.18
CA VAL A 300 8.21 -12.53 -9.75
C VAL A 300 6.95 -12.23 -8.95
N THR A 301 6.53 -13.19 -8.14
CA THR A 301 5.32 -13.07 -7.30
C THR A 301 5.70 -13.10 -5.83
N PHE A 302 5.24 -12.11 -5.06
CA PHE A 302 5.57 -11.91 -3.66
C PHE A 302 4.44 -12.41 -2.76
N GLY A 303 4.52 -13.66 -2.32
CA GLY A 303 3.60 -14.25 -1.33
C GLY A 303 4.27 -14.49 0.01
N LEU A 304 3.89 -15.60 0.67
CA LEU A 304 4.61 -16.14 1.82
C LEU A 304 6.07 -16.49 1.49
N LYS A 305 6.30 -16.89 0.25
CA LYS A 305 7.61 -17.03 -0.39
C LYS A 305 7.65 -16.15 -1.63
N VAL A 306 8.84 -15.79 -2.07
CA VAL A 306 9.05 -15.19 -3.38
C VAL A 306 9.10 -16.31 -4.41
N LYS A 307 8.25 -16.23 -5.43
CA LYS A 307 8.28 -17.18 -6.55
C LYS A 307 8.82 -16.48 -7.77
N VAL A 308 9.95 -16.96 -8.28
CA VAL A 308 10.57 -16.46 -9.50
C VAL A 308 10.41 -17.52 -10.58
N LYS A 309 9.57 -17.22 -11.57
CA LYS A 309 9.34 -18.08 -12.73
C LYS A 309 10.05 -17.51 -13.94
N ALA A 310 10.99 -18.27 -14.49
CA ALA A 310 11.62 -17.96 -15.77
C ALA A 310 10.62 -18.26 -16.90
N LEU A 311 10.17 -17.21 -17.58
CA LEU A 311 9.31 -17.29 -18.75
C LEU A 311 10.12 -17.58 -20.02
N ARG A 312 11.41 -17.27 -20.00
CA ARG A 312 12.40 -17.45 -21.07
C ARG A 312 13.72 -17.90 -20.47
N ASP A 313 14.66 -18.30 -21.32
CA ASP A 313 16.04 -18.51 -20.88
C ASP A 313 16.66 -17.17 -20.51
N VAL A 314 17.19 -17.08 -19.29
CA VAL A 314 17.88 -15.90 -18.76
C VAL A 314 19.24 -16.34 -18.27
N ASP A 315 20.29 -15.60 -18.64
CA ASP A 315 21.63 -15.83 -18.09
C ASP A 315 21.76 -15.21 -16.70
N ALA A 316 21.04 -15.83 -15.78
CA ALA A 316 20.95 -15.44 -14.38
C ALA A 316 20.78 -16.68 -13.50
N VAL A 317 21.20 -16.52 -12.24
CA VAL A 317 21.16 -17.55 -11.22
C VAL A 317 20.42 -17.02 -10.01
N LEU A 318 19.56 -17.86 -9.43
CA LEU A 318 18.91 -17.61 -8.16
C LEU A 318 19.10 -18.85 -7.28
N ASN A 319 19.68 -18.67 -6.08
CA ASN A 319 19.98 -19.76 -5.15
C ASN A 319 20.75 -20.92 -5.81
N GLY A 320 21.74 -20.59 -6.65
CA GLY A 320 22.54 -21.58 -7.39
C GLY A 320 21.81 -22.24 -8.58
N THR A 321 20.54 -21.94 -8.80
CA THR A 321 19.74 -22.49 -9.90
C THR A 321 19.74 -21.54 -11.10
N LYS A 322 20.16 -22.03 -12.28
CA LYS A 322 20.09 -21.27 -13.54
C LYS A 322 18.65 -21.06 -13.98
N LEU A 323 18.28 -19.84 -14.35
CA LEU A 323 16.93 -19.44 -14.73
C LEU A 323 16.63 -19.74 -16.22
N LYS A 324 16.44 -21.02 -16.55
CA LYS A 324 16.01 -21.46 -17.89
C LYS A 324 14.49 -21.37 -18.06
N ALA A 325 13.99 -21.25 -19.29
CA ALA A 325 12.57 -21.19 -19.59
C ALA A 325 11.78 -22.32 -18.91
N GLY A 326 10.73 -21.96 -18.18
CA GLY A 326 9.91 -22.89 -17.40
C GLY A 326 10.42 -23.17 -15.98
N THR A 327 11.63 -22.76 -15.63
CA THR A 327 12.18 -22.91 -14.27
C THR A 327 11.35 -22.08 -13.29
N LEU A 328 10.97 -22.69 -12.17
CA LEU A 328 10.34 -22.01 -11.04
C LEU A 328 11.23 -22.20 -9.82
N VAL A 329 11.71 -21.09 -9.26
CA VAL A 329 12.53 -21.09 -8.05
C VAL A 329 11.74 -20.42 -6.92
N GLU A 330 11.64 -21.10 -5.79
CA GLU A 330 11.17 -20.49 -4.55
C GLU A 330 12.37 -19.85 -3.83
N ALA A 331 12.17 -18.61 -3.40
CA ALA A 331 13.18 -17.78 -2.77
C ALA A 331 12.59 -17.03 -1.56
N THR A 332 13.50 -16.50 -0.75
CA THR A 332 13.25 -15.58 0.35
C THR A 332 13.43 -14.15 -0.13
N LEU A 333 12.96 -13.17 0.65
CA LEU A 333 13.20 -11.75 0.31
C LEU A 333 14.66 -11.33 0.44
N GLU A 334 15.47 -12.13 1.12
CA GLU A 334 16.90 -11.93 1.31
C GLU A 334 17.72 -12.46 0.12
N ASP A 335 17.09 -13.26 -0.76
CA ASP A 335 17.76 -13.77 -1.95
C ASP A 335 17.86 -12.68 -3.02
N LYS A 336 18.86 -12.87 -3.89
CA LYS A 336 19.13 -11.98 -5.01
C LYS A 336 19.20 -12.79 -6.30
N ILE A 337 18.71 -12.20 -7.39
CA ILE A 337 18.95 -12.73 -8.73
C ILE A 337 20.30 -12.16 -9.18
N VAL A 338 21.25 -13.04 -9.48
CA VAL A 338 22.60 -12.66 -9.94
C VAL A 338 22.67 -12.90 -11.44
N PHE A 339 22.93 -11.84 -12.21
CA PHE A 339 23.11 -11.92 -13.65
C PHE A 339 24.56 -12.22 -14.01
N HIS A 340 24.81 -12.66 -15.25
CA HIS A 340 26.14 -13.04 -15.75
C HIS A 340 27.23 -11.94 -15.67
N ASN A 341 26.83 -10.66 -15.60
CA ASN A 341 27.72 -9.50 -15.47
C ASN A 341 27.96 -9.11 -14.00
N ASP A 342 27.67 -10.01 -13.05
CA ASP A 342 27.72 -9.82 -11.60
C ASP A 342 26.78 -8.73 -11.06
N SER A 343 25.86 -8.19 -11.90
CA SER A 343 24.81 -7.32 -11.41
C SER A 343 23.81 -8.11 -10.56
N GLU A 344 23.39 -7.51 -9.45
CA GLU A 344 22.45 -8.12 -8.51
C GLU A 344 21.11 -7.41 -8.54
N MET A 345 20.04 -8.19 -8.51
CA MET A 345 18.68 -7.70 -8.36
C MET A 345 18.10 -8.20 -7.05
N ASP A 346 17.90 -7.26 -6.13
CA ASP A 346 17.39 -7.49 -4.79
C ASP A 346 15.87 -7.72 -4.81
N LEU A 347 15.43 -8.88 -4.27
CA LEU A 347 14.01 -9.24 -4.25
C LEU A 347 13.19 -8.37 -3.28
N LEU A 348 13.79 -7.84 -2.22
CA LEU A 348 13.16 -6.86 -1.34
C LEU A 348 12.89 -5.56 -2.08
N ASP A 349 13.85 -5.08 -2.88
CA ASP A 349 13.65 -3.88 -3.69
C ASP A 349 12.58 -4.09 -4.76
N LEU A 350 12.61 -5.22 -5.46
CA LEU A 350 11.57 -5.58 -6.41
C LEU A 350 10.17 -5.62 -5.77
N ARG A 351 10.05 -6.12 -4.53
CA ARG A 351 8.77 -6.10 -3.81
C ARG A 351 8.31 -4.67 -3.52
N ARG A 352 9.22 -3.77 -3.14
CA ARG A 352 8.91 -2.34 -2.93
C ARG A 352 8.42 -1.71 -4.22
N ARG A 353 9.11 -1.94 -5.34
CA ARG A 353 8.73 -1.45 -6.68
C ARG A 353 7.39 -2.03 -7.13
N ALA A 354 7.16 -3.33 -6.96
CA ALA A 354 5.89 -3.99 -7.28
C ALA A 354 4.70 -3.36 -6.54
N ARG A 355 4.89 -2.94 -5.29
CA ARG A 355 3.87 -2.22 -4.51
C ARG A 355 3.72 -0.75 -4.93
N ALA A 356 4.82 -0.08 -5.27
CA ALA A 356 4.80 1.32 -5.70
C ALA A 356 4.10 1.51 -7.05
N MET A 357 4.23 0.53 -7.96
CA MET A 357 3.61 0.55 -9.29
C MET A 357 2.08 0.33 -9.29
N GLY A 358 1.48 0.05 -8.12
CA GLY A 358 0.05 -0.23 -7.97
C GLY A 358 -0.35 -1.64 -8.43
N GLY A 359 -1.41 -2.18 -7.84
CA GLY A 359 -1.88 -3.54 -8.15
C GLY A 359 -2.59 -3.63 -9.51
N ARG A 360 -2.24 -4.61 -10.34
CA ARG A 360 -3.09 -5.05 -11.48
C ARG A 360 -3.83 -6.31 -11.02
N PHE A 361 -5.14 -6.21 -10.88
CA PHE A 361 -5.99 -7.25 -10.33
C PHE A 361 -6.71 -7.97 -11.47
N GLN A 362 -6.32 -9.23 -11.70
CA GLN A 362 -7.03 -10.08 -12.66
C GLN A 362 -8.32 -10.61 -12.03
N LEU A 363 -9.45 -10.29 -12.63
CA LEU A 363 -10.77 -10.74 -12.20
C LEU A 363 -11.01 -12.17 -12.72
N LYS A 364 -11.44 -13.06 -11.83
CA LYS A 364 -11.77 -14.45 -12.14
C LYS A 364 -13.12 -14.53 -12.86
N ALA A 365 -13.19 -15.37 -13.89
CA ALA A 365 -14.43 -15.63 -14.63
C ALA A 365 -15.57 -16.14 -13.72
N SER A 366 -15.23 -16.84 -12.64
CA SER A 366 -16.18 -17.45 -11.70
C SER A 366 -16.65 -16.54 -10.58
N LYS A 367 -16.12 -15.30 -10.48
CA LYS A 367 -16.40 -14.36 -9.41
C LYS A 367 -16.84 -13.04 -10.02
N SER A 368 -18.05 -12.59 -9.70
CA SER A 368 -18.61 -11.31 -10.18
C SER A 368 -18.57 -10.21 -9.13
N GLU A 369 -18.44 -10.54 -7.85
CA GLU A 369 -18.42 -9.57 -6.75
C GLU A 369 -17.03 -9.53 -6.11
N TYR A 370 -16.45 -8.33 -6.00
CA TYR A 370 -15.14 -8.10 -5.39
C TYR A 370 -15.29 -7.07 -4.28
N LEU A 371 -14.78 -7.38 -3.09
CA LEU A 371 -14.49 -6.35 -2.10
C LEU A 371 -13.16 -5.69 -2.44
N VAL A 372 -13.12 -4.39 -2.21
CA VAL A 372 -11.95 -3.56 -2.51
C VAL A 372 -11.66 -2.71 -1.29
N SER A 373 -10.50 -2.90 -0.67
CA SER A 373 -10.17 -2.18 0.57
C SER A 373 -8.67 -2.00 0.74
N ASN A 374 -8.26 -0.94 1.44
CA ASN A 374 -6.92 -0.79 2.00
C ASN A 374 -6.76 -1.51 3.35
N ASN A 375 -7.87 -1.96 3.96
CA ASN A 375 -7.87 -2.79 5.17
C ASN A 375 -8.05 -4.27 4.79
N PRO A 376 -6.98 -5.08 4.86
CA PRO A 376 -7.03 -6.47 4.42
C PRO A 376 -7.85 -7.37 5.35
N SER A 377 -8.13 -6.95 6.59
CA SER A 377 -8.94 -7.74 7.51
C SER A 377 -10.40 -7.87 7.05
N LEU A 378 -10.84 -6.96 6.18
CA LEU A 378 -12.18 -6.93 5.62
C LEU A 378 -12.33 -7.80 4.36
N LEU A 379 -11.21 -8.29 3.82
CA LEU A 379 -11.12 -8.96 2.52
C LEU A 379 -11.02 -10.48 2.63
N GLU A 380 -11.60 -11.16 1.64
CA GLU A 380 -11.53 -12.60 1.46
C GLU A 380 -10.61 -12.98 0.29
N ALA A 381 -10.45 -14.29 0.03
CA ALA A 381 -9.65 -14.76 -1.09
C ALA A 381 -10.13 -14.15 -2.41
N ASP A 382 -9.17 -13.78 -3.27
CA ASP A 382 -9.40 -13.14 -4.56
C ASP A 382 -10.07 -11.75 -4.51
N ASP A 383 -10.19 -11.13 -3.32
CA ASP A 383 -10.57 -9.71 -3.22
C ASP A 383 -9.38 -8.79 -3.49
N ILE A 384 -9.69 -7.51 -3.71
CA ILE A 384 -8.74 -6.50 -4.14
C ILE A 384 -8.24 -5.73 -2.93
N LEU A 385 -6.98 -6.00 -2.56
CA LEU A 385 -6.27 -5.18 -1.57
C LEU A 385 -5.65 -3.99 -2.28
N LEU A 386 -6.13 -2.80 -1.92
CA LEU A 386 -5.55 -1.54 -2.35
C LEU A 386 -4.21 -1.33 -1.66
N SER A 387 -3.31 -0.66 -2.37
CA SER A 387 -2.10 -0.14 -1.76
C SER A 387 -2.48 0.86 -0.66
N PRO A 388 -1.74 0.93 0.47
CA PRO A 388 -2.01 1.90 1.52
C PRO A 388 -2.00 3.33 0.96
N GLY A 389 -3.15 4.02 1.03
CA GLY A 389 -3.35 5.41 0.65
C GLY A 389 -2.99 6.39 1.78
N THR A 390 -3.35 7.67 1.63
CA THR A 390 -3.35 8.62 2.77
C THR A 390 -4.73 9.01 3.24
N SER A 391 -5.75 8.71 2.44
CA SER A 391 -7.10 8.50 2.90
C SER A 391 -7.09 7.42 3.97
N GLY A 392 -7.94 7.59 4.99
CA GLY A 392 -8.19 6.55 5.97
C GLY A 392 -8.91 5.35 5.37
N ASP A 393 -9.74 4.68 6.15
CA ASP A 393 -10.27 3.39 5.75
C ASP A 393 -11.24 3.51 4.57
N VAL A 394 -11.12 2.57 3.64
CA VAL A 394 -11.97 2.46 2.46
C VAL A 394 -12.39 1.01 2.29
N LEU A 395 -13.68 0.78 2.13
CA LEU A 395 -14.28 -0.48 1.75
C LEU A 395 -15.31 -0.23 0.63
N LEU A 396 -15.01 -0.72 -0.55
CA LEU A 396 -15.88 -0.69 -1.71
C LEU A 396 -16.29 -2.10 -2.10
N LYS A 397 -17.36 -2.18 -2.87
CA LYS A 397 -17.80 -3.39 -3.53
C LYS A 397 -17.99 -3.12 -5.00
N ILE A 398 -17.32 -3.91 -5.85
CA ILE A 398 -17.45 -3.82 -7.30
C ILE A 398 -18.13 -5.11 -7.77
N ASN A 399 -19.32 -4.96 -8.35
CA ASN A 399 -20.03 -6.04 -9.02
C ASN A 399 -19.78 -5.93 -10.53
N CYS A 400 -19.39 -7.04 -11.18
CA CYS A 400 -18.97 -7.10 -12.57
C CYS A 400 -19.93 -7.96 -13.38
N ASP A 401 -20.42 -7.42 -14.49
CA ASP A 401 -21.13 -8.15 -15.54
C ASP A 401 -20.21 -8.28 -16.76
N TYR A 402 -19.56 -9.45 -16.89
CA TYR A 402 -18.59 -9.68 -17.96
C TYR A 402 -19.22 -9.88 -19.34
N GLU A 403 -20.50 -10.24 -19.42
CA GLU A 403 -21.19 -10.36 -20.70
C GLU A 403 -21.48 -8.98 -21.28
N ARG A 404 -21.95 -8.07 -20.42
CA ARG A 404 -22.23 -6.68 -20.78
C ARG A 404 -21.00 -5.77 -20.73
N ARG A 405 -19.88 -6.23 -20.15
CA ARG A 405 -18.63 -5.48 -19.95
C ARG A 405 -18.87 -4.20 -19.14
N VAL A 406 -19.69 -4.29 -18.10
CA VAL A 406 -20.00 -3.18 -17.20
C VAL A 406 -19.87 -3.65 -15.75
N GLY A 407 -19.91 -2.70 -14.83
CA GLY A 407 -19.98 -3.00 -13.42
C GLY A 407 -20.83 -2.02 -12.65
N THR A 408 -20.89 -2.24 -11.34
CA THR A 408 -21.57 -1.37 -10.38
C THR A 408 -20.66 -1.21 -9.17
N LEU A 409 -20.33 0.04 -8.84
CA LEU A 409 -19.62 0.42 -7.63
C LEU A 409 -20.62 0.65 -6.50
N THR A 410 -20.39 0.05 -5.34
CA THR A 410 -21.04 0.39 -4.08
C THR A 410 -19.99 0.85 -3.08
N VAL A 411 -20.18 2.02 -2.49
CA VAL A 411 -19.35 2.54 -1.39
C VAL A 411 -19.94 2.00 -0.09
N ILE A 412 -19.23 1.10 0.60
CA ILE A 412 -19.65 0.56 1.89
C ILE A 412 -19.16 1.47 3.02
N GLU A 413 -17.88 1.84 2.96
CA GLU A 413 -17.22 2.72 3.93
C GLU A 413 -16.10 3.49 3.21
N ALA A 414 -15.97 4.78 3.48
CA ALA A 414 -14.87 5.59 2.99
C ALA A 414 -14.73 6.87 3.81
N ASP A 415 -13.54 7.13 4.33
CA ASP A 415 -13.23 8.38 5.04
C ASP A 415 -13.18 9.60 4.11
N ARG A 416 -13.07 9.37 2.79
CA ARG A 416 -13.07 10.41 1.76
C ARG A 416 -14.10 10.14 0.68
N PRO A 417 -14.62 11.19 0.01
CA PRO A 417 -15.57 11.02 -1.09
C PRO A 417 -14.95 10.24 -2.24
N ILE A 418 -15.60 9.11 -2.58
CA ILE A 418 -15.27 8.30 -3.75
C ILE A 418 -15.93 8.91 -4.98
N ALA A 419 -15.24 9.01 -6.10
CA ALA A 419 -15.78 9.58 -7.33
C ALA A 419 -15.54 8.68 -8.54
N ILE A 420 -16.40 8.76 -9.55
CA ILE A 420 -16.18 8.21 -10.88
C ILE A 420 -16.03 9.40 -11.82
N GLY A 421 -14.83 9.58 -12.39
CA GLY A 421 -14.44 10.84 -13.02
C GLY A 421 -14.60 12.02 -12.05
N ASP A 422 -15.36 13.04 -12.44
CA ASP A 422 -15.65 14.22 -11.61
C ASP A 422 -16.90 14.06 -10.72
N THR A 423 -17.63 12.95 -10.82
CA THR A 423 -18.89 12.76 -10.09
C THR A 423 -18.67 11.97 -8.80
N THR A 424 -19.01 12.57 -7.66
CA THR A 424 -18.93 11.90 -6.35
C THR A 424 -20.06 10.87 -6.21
N VAL A 425 -19.70 9.65 -5.78
CA VAL A 425 -20.60 8.52 -5.54
C VAL A 425 -21.03 8.51 -4.07
N ARG A 426 -22.33 8.57 -3.82
CA ARG A 426 -22.88 8.58 -2.45
C ARG A 426 -23.07 7.19 -1.85
N GLU A 427 -23.66 6.28 -2.61
CA GLU A 427 -23.89 4.89 -2.16
C GLU A 427 -23.58 3.90 -3.28
N THR A 428 -24.13 4.10 -4.47
CA THR A 428 -23.91 3.20 -5.61
C THR A 428 -23.93 3.98 -6.92
N ALA A 429 -23.09 3.56 -7.87
CA ALA A 429 -23.03 4.13 -9.22
C ALA A 429 -22.66 3.05 -10.25
N PRO A 430 -23.17 3.15 -11.49
CA PRO A 430 -22.75 2.28 -12.58
C PRO A 430 -21.30 2.56 -12.99
N LEU A 431 -20.62 1.55 -13.51
CA LEU A 431 -19.28 1.62 -14.11
C LEU A 431 -19.33 1.11 -15.54
N ALA A 432 -18.87 1.92 -16.48
CA ALA A 432 -18.59 1.50 -17.85
C ALA A 432 -17.18 0.87 -17.97
N ASP A 433 -16.94 0.15 -19.07
CA ASP A 433 -15.60 -0.32 -19.42
C ASP A 433 -14.65 0.86 -19.62
N GLY A 434 -13.53 0.87 -18.91
CA GLY A 434 -12.54 1.95 -18.92
C GLY A 434 -12.73 3.01 -17.82
N ASP A 435 -13.84 2.99 -17.08
CA ASP A 435 -14.12 3.97 -16.03
C ASP A 435 -13.05 3.96 -14.93
N THR A 436 -12.83 5.15 -14.37
CA THR A 436 -11.85 5.36 -13.31
C THR A 436 -12.53 5.80 -12.03
N ILE A 437 -12.36 5.00 -10.97
CA ILE A 437 -12.82 5.29 -9.62
C ILE A 437 -11.70 6.01 -8.88
N ARG A 438 -11.92 7.25 -8.47
CA ARG A 438 -11.02 8.00 -7.61
C ARG A 438 -11.29 7.63 -6.14
N ILE A 439 -10.28 7.03 -5.50
CA ILE A 439 -10.33 6.64 -4.08
C ILE A 439 -9.77 7.75 -3.19
N ASP A 440 -8.62 8.30 -3.57
CA ASP A 440 -7.93 9.37 -2.86
C ASP A 440 -7.27 10.33 -3.85
N VAL A 441 -6.68 11.42 -3.35
CA VAL A 441 -5.85 12.34 -4.13
C VAL A 441 -4.67 11.55 -4.72
N GLY A 442 -4.77 11.22 -6.00
CA GLY A 442 -3.75 10.45 -6.70
C GLY A 442 -3.86 8.94 -6.59
N GLN A 443 -4.96 8.39 -6.10
CA GLN A 443 -5.17 6.94 -6.09
C GLN A 443 -6.47 6.61 -6.81
N PHE A 444 -6.35 5.81 -7.85
CA PHE A 444 -7.45 5.51 -8.75
C PHE A 444 -7.53 4.01 -9.02
N LEU A 445 -8.73 3.53 -9.34
CA LEU A 445 -8.95 2.21 -9.92
C LEU A 445 -9.51 2.37 -11.31
N ARG A 446 -8.75 1.96 -12.31
CA ARG A 446 -9.23 1.85 -13.67
C ARG A 446 -9.88 0.48 -13.86
N CYS A 447 -11.15 0.48 -14.22
CA CYS A 447 -11.94 -0.73 -14.42
C CYS A 447 -11.95 -1.10 -15.90
N ASN A 448 -11.43 -2.28 -16.25
CA ASN A 448 -11.45 -2.83 -17.59
C ASN A 448 -12.12 -4.20 -17.57
N PHE A 449 -13.45 -4.19 -17.64
CA PHE A 449 -14.28 -5.39 -17.63
C PHE A 449 -14.11 -6.24 -18.89
N SER A 450 -13.80 -5.65 -20.03
CA SER A 450 -13.57 -6.40 -21.28
C SER A 450 -12.35 -7.30 -21.21
N GLU A 451 -11.29 -6.86 -20.53
CA GLU A 451 -10.09 -7.65 -20.25
C GLU A 451 -10.11 -8.33 -18.87
N ARG A 452 -11.20 -8.17 -18.12
CA ARG A 452 -11.39 -8.68 -16.75
C ARG A 452 -10.27 -8.24 -15.81
N ILE A 453 -9.94 -6.96 -15.85
CA ILE A 453 -8.84 -6.37 -15.10
C ILE A 453 -9.33 -5.13 -14.37
N ILE A 454 -8.89 -4.95 -13.13
CA ILE A 454 -8.93 -3.67 -12.44
C ILE A 454 -7.49 -3.26 -12.16
N GLU A 455 -7.12 -2.03 -12.49
CA GLU A 455 -5.77 -1.51 -12.31
C GLU A 455 -5.80 -0.38 -11.30
N GLU A 456 -5.08 -0.52 -10.20
CA GLU A 456 -4.79 0.58 -9.30
C GLU A 456 -3.70 1.47 -9.88
N GLU A 457 -4.01 2.75 -10.10
CA GLU A 457 -3.05 3.76 -10.53
C GLU A 457 -2.73 4.70 -9.36
N ARG A 458 -1.44 5.01 -9.18
CA ARG A 458 -0.98 5.94 -8.16
C ARG A 458 -0.16 7.05 -8.79
N ASN A 459 -0.58 8.28 -8.52
CA ASN A 459 0.26 9.45 -8.70
C ASN A 459 0.87 9.72 -7.31
N ILE A 460 2.19 9.72 -7.21
CA ILE A 460 2.94 9.79 -5.94
C ILE A 460 3.15 11.25 -5.52
N ILE A 461 3.48 12.16 -6.45
CA ILE A 461 3.85 13.56 -6.11
C ILE A 461 2.63 14.50 -5.98
N ARG A 462 2.35 14.95 -4.76
CA ARG A 462 1.15 15.74 -4.39
C ARG A 462 1.44 17.22 -4.21
N SER A 463 2.64 17.54 -3.77
CA SER A 463 3.11 18.91 -3.64
C SER A 463 4.50 19.04 -4.25
N LEU A 464 4.73 20.20 -4.83
CA LEU A 464 6.01 20.69 -5.29
C LEU A 464 6.24 22.03 -4.60
N GLU A 465 7.34 22.16 -3.89
CA GLU A 465 7.65 23.32 -3.07
C GLU A 465 9.07 23.83 -3.36
N LEU A 466 9.22 25.15 -3.42
CA LEU A 466 10.51 25.83 -3.42
C LEU A 466 10.65 26.58 -2.12
N VAL A 467 11.82 26.44 -1.50
CA VAL A 467 12.19 27.13 -0.27
C VAL A 467 13.49 27.89 -0.52
N ASP A 468 13.37 29.21 -0.61
CA ASP A 468 14.43 30.21 -0.75
C ASP A 468 15.45 29.87 -1.84
N VAL A 469 14.93 29.44 -3.00
CA VAL A 469 15.74 28.95 -4.11
C VAL A 469 16.45 30.11 -4.80
N THR A 470 17.79 30.06 -4.80
CA THR A 470 18.66 31.00 -5.52
C THR A 470 19.54 30.22 -6.47
N HIS A 471 19.67 30.69 -7.72
CA HIS A 471 20.59 30.14 -8.69
C HIS A 471 21.45 31.24 -9.32
N ARG A 472 22.77 31.11 -9.20
CA ARG A 472 23.76 31.97 -9.86
C ARG A 472 24.51 31.17 -10.91
N PHE A 473 24.60 31.73 -12.11
CA PHE A 473 25.39 31.17 -13.20
C PHE A 473 26.89 31.36 -12.95
N THR A 474 27.72 30.59 -13.67
CA THR A 474 29.19 30.66 -13.56
C THR A 474 29.78 32.01 -13.95
N ASN A 475 29.05 32.79 -14.77
CA ASN A 475 29.41 34.16 -15.14
C ASN A 475 29.09 35.20 -14.04
N GLY A 476 28.52 34.77 -12.91
CA GLY A 476 28.14 35.63 -11.78
C GLY A 476 26.75 36.26 -11.88
N GLU A 477 26.01 36.03 -12.98
CA GLU A 477 24.64 36.52 -13.11
C GLU A 477 23.67 35.71 -12.25
N THR A 478 22.77 36.40 -11.55
CA THR A 478 21.69 35.76 -10.78
C THR A 478 20.53 35.41 -11.72
N GLY A 479 20.24 34.13 -11.84
CA GLY A 479 19.11 33.61 -12.62
C GLY A 479 17.82 33.45 -11.83
N LEU A 480 17.92 33.21 -10.51
CA LEU A 480 16.82 33.13 -9.54
C LEU A 480 17.30 33.69 -8.20
N ASP A 481 16.46 34.45 -7.50
CA ASP A 481 16.81 35.17 -6.27
C ASP A 481 15.79 34.89 -5.16
N SER A 482 16.06 33.90 -4.31
CA SER A 482 15.26 33.54 -3.13
C SER A 482 13.78 33.31 -3.43
N VAL A 483 13.51 32.49 -4.46
CA VAL A 483 12.15 32.15 -4.89
C VAL A 483 11.55 31.08 -3.98
N SER A 484 10.35 31.36 -3.45
CA SER A 484 9.61 30.47 -2.55
C SER A 484 8.14 30.37 -2.94
N PHE A 485 7.64 29.17 -3.18
CA PHE A 485 6.22 28.91 -3.45
C PHE A 485 5.88 27.42 -3.33
N THR A 486 4.58 27.12 -3.27
CA THR A 486 4.05 25.75 -3.27
C THR A 486 2.99 25.56 -4.35
N ILE A 487 3.11 24.46 -5.09
CA ILE A 487 2.13 24.00 -6.07
C ILE A 487 1.61 22.64 -5.63
N ASN A 488 0.30 22.52 -5.58
CA ASN A 488 -0.40 21.29 -5.22
C ASN A 488 -0.90 20.56 -6.46
N ARG A 489 -1.08 19.25 -6.35
CA ARG A 489 -1.71 18.43 -7.39
C ARG A 489 -3.09 18.98 -7.75
N GLY A 490 -3.38 18.95 -9.06
CA GLY A 490 -4.59 19.52 -9.63
C GLY A 490 -4.41 20.98 -10.03
N GLU A 491 -3.31 21.63 -9.65
CA GLU A 491 -3.03 23.00 -10.03
C GLU A 491 -2.29 23.08 -11.37
N LEU A 492 -2.86 23.89 -12.25
CA LEU A 492 -2.25 24.42 -13.46
C LEU A 492 -1.75 25.84 -13.18
N VAL A 493 -0.44 26.04 -13.20
CA VAL A 493 0.24 27.29 -12.80
C VAL A 493 0.90 27.94 -14.01
N CYS A 494 0.66 29.24 -14.18
CA CYS A 494 1.33 30.05 -15.20
C CYS A 494 2.57 30.72 -14.60
N VAL A 495 3.70 30.69 -15.31
CA VAL A 495 4.90 31.47 -15.01
C VAL A 495 5.07 32.53 -16.09
N MET A 496 5.00 33.79 -15.71
CA MET A 496 5.06 34.94 -16.62
C MET A 496 6.25 35.83 -16.28
N GLY A 497 6.66 36.65 -17.23
CA GLY A 497 7.76 37.59 -17.06
C GLY A 497 8.41 37.94 -18.39
N ALA A 498 9.16 39.05 -18.40
CA ALA A 498 9.90 39.48 -19.59
C ALA A 498 10.90 38.41 -20.07
N SER A 499 11.30 38.46 -21.33
CA SER A 499 12.42 37.64 -21.82
C SER A 499 13.67 37.89 -20.97
N GLY A 500 14.31 36.81 -20.51
CA GLY A 500 15.46 36.88 -19.59
C GLY A 500 15.12 37.04 -18.10
N SER A 501 13.85 36.96 -17.68
CA SER A 501 13.46 37.04 -16.26
C SER A 501 13.73 35.78 -15.43
N GLY A 502 14.27 34.71 -16.02
CA GLY A 502 14.57 33.46 -15.31
C GLY A 502 13.50 32.37 -15.41
N LYS A 503 12.46 32.53 -16.25
CA LYS A 503 11.38 31.52 -16.46
C LYS A 503 11.91 30.12 -16.79
N SER A 504 12.72 29.98 -17.84
CA SER A 504 13.30 28.69 -18.23
C SER A 504 14.31 28.18 -17.19
N THR A 505 15.01 29.09 -16.48
CA THR A 505 15.88 28.72 -15.36
C THR A 505 15.07 28.09 -14.23
N LEU A 506 13.93 28.68 -13.87
CA LEU A 506 13.01 28.13 -12.87
C LEU A 506 12.52 26.74 -13.27
N LEU A 507 12.08 26.55 -14.52
CA LEU A 507 11.65 25.22 -14.98
C LEU A 507 12.79 24.19 -14.95
N LYS A 508 14.03 24.57 -15.31
CA LYS A 508 15.18 23.65 -15.25
C LYS A 508 15.54 23.25 -13.82
N VAL A 509 15.39 24.18 -12.87
CA VAL A 509 15.55 23.89 -11.43
C VAL A 509 14.42 22.97 -10.93
N LEU A 510 13.18 23.22 -11.33
CA LEU A 510 12.07 22.32 -10.99
C LEU A 510 12.20 20.93 -11.61
N GLY A 511 12.81 20.86 -12.80
CA GLY A 511 13.02 19.63 -13.57
C GLY A 511 14.21 18.78 -13.12
N GLY A 512 14.97 19.22 -12.11
CA GLY A 512 16.20 18.54 -11.67
C GLY A 512 17.36 18.62 -12.68
N GLN A 513 17.26 19.47 -13.70
CA GLN A 513 18.30 19.64 -14.74
C GLN A 513 19.37 20.64 -14.33
N LEU A 514 19.05 21.54 -13.40
CA LEU A 514 19.94 22.62 -12.97
C LEU A 514 19.90 22.76 -11.46
N GLN A 515 20.96 22.38 -10.75
CA GLN A 515 20.97 22.47 -9.29
C GLN A 515 21.00 23.92 -8.81
N PRO A 516 20.14 24.31 -7.85
CA PRO A 516 20.18 25.64 -7.28
C PRO A 516 21.47 25.84 -6.47
N THR A 517 21.95 27.09 -6.39
CA THR A 517 23.12 27.46 -5.59
C THR A 517 22.82 27.43 -4.09
N SER A 518 21.58 27.75 -3.71
CA SER A 518 21.07 27.63 -2.35
C SER A 518 19.55 27.45 -2.36
N GLY A 519 18.99 27.04 -1.22
CA GLY A 519 17.57 26.71 -1.08
C GLY A 519 17.28 25.25 -1.46
N GLN A 520 16.00 24.88 -1.47
CA GLN A 520 15.56 23.51 -1.69
C GLN A 520 14.36 23.45 -2.64
N VAL A 521 14.31 22.38 -3.43
CA VAL A 521 13.13 21.96 -4.19
C VAL A 521 12.62 20.69 -3.56
N LEU A 522 11.40 20.69 -3.04
CA LEU A 522 10.81 19.56 -2.33
C LEU A 522 9.64 18.97 -3.13
N LEU A 523 9.62 17.65 -3.25
CA LEU A 523 8.47 16.88 -3.72
C LEU A 523 7.92 16.05 -2.55
N ASN A 524 6.71 16.34 -2.08
CA ASN A 524 6.16 15.74 -0.85
C ASN A 524 7.14 15.81 0.34
N GLU A 525 7.67 16.99 0.64
CA GLU A 525 8.64 17.23 1.74
C GLU A 525 10.03 16.56 1.54
N ARG A 526 10.25 15.83 0.44
CA ARG A 526 11.54 15.23 0.11
C ARG A 526 12.33 16.11 -0.86
N SER A 527 13.61 16.30 -0.58
CA SER A 527 14.50 17.09 -1.43
C SER A 527 14.74 16.40 -2.79
N LEU A 528 14.39 17.10 -3.87
CA LEU A 528 14.58 16.62 -5.25
C LEU A 528 16.05 16.35 -5.54
N TYR A 529 16.97 17.16 -5.04
CA TYR A 529 18.39 17.04 -5.38
C TYR A 529 19.15 16.06 -4.49
N ASP A 530 18.66 15.79 -3.28
CA ASP A 530 19.23 14.76 -2.41
C ASP A 530 18.78 13.35 -2.85
N ASP A 531 17.53 13.22 -3.33
CA ASP A 531 16.93 11.96 -3.79
C ASP A 531 16.71 11.94 -5.32
N LEU A 532 17.62 12.55 -6.10
CA LEU A 532 17.41 12.83 -7.52
C LEU A 532 17.10 11.59 -8.37
N ASP A 533 17.79 10.48 -8.15
CA ASP A 533 17.57 9.26 -8.93
C ASP A 533 16.20 8.64 -8.71
N ASP A 534 15.66 8.76 -7.50
CA ASP A 534 14.34 8.27 -7.14
C ASP A 534 13.23 9.21 -7.60
N LEU A 535 13.49 10.52 -7.61
CA LEU A 535 12.46 11.54 -7.80
C LEU A 535 12.37 12.11 -9.23
N LYS A 536 13.47 12.11 -9.99
CA LYS A 536 13.50 12.71 -11.35
C LYS A 536 12.50 12.07 -12.32
N GLY A 537 12.22 10.77 -12.16
CA GLY A 537 11.27 10.04 -13.00
C GLY A 537 9.82 10.54 -12.89
N TYR A 538 9.49 11.30 -11.83
CA TYR A 538 8.16 11.89 -11.64
C TYR A 538 8.00 13.27 -12.28
N VAL A 539 9.07 13.85 -12.84
CA VAL A 539 9.05 15.19 -13.45
C VAL A 539 9.35 15.10 -14.95
N SER A 540 8.51 15.71 -15.78
CA SER A 540 8.72 15.80 -17.23
C SER A 540 8.87 17.26 -17.65
N TYR A 541 10.01 17.60 -18.24
CA TYR A 541 10.26 18.89 -18.87
C TYR A 541 9.96 18.83 -20.36
N VAL A 542 9.12 19.75 -20.81
CA VAL A 542 8.64 19.89 -22.19
C VAL A 542 9.24 21.17 -22.77
N PRO A 543 10.26 21.08 -23.64
CA PRO A 543 10.93 22.24 -24.19
C PRO A 543 10.05 23.02 -25.18
N GLN A 544 10.48 24.24 -25.48
CA GLN A 544 9.84 25.07 -26.51
C GLN A 544 9.99 24.46 -27.91
N GLU A 545 11.15 23.87 -28.19
CA GLU A 545 11.48 23.23 -29.46
C GLU A 545 10.69 21.93 -29.67
N ASP A 546 10.36 21.65 -30.93
CA ASP A 546 9.67 20.43 -31.32
C ASP A 546 10.64 19.23 -31.22
N ALA A 547 10.25 18.17 -30.52
CA ALA A 547 11.08 16.98 -30.25
C ALA A 547 10.82 15.80 -31.20
N PHE A 548 9.94 15.95 -32.19
CA PHE A 548 9.60 14.91 -33.16
C PHE A 548 10.51 14.91 -34.39
N ASP A 549 10.62 13.76 -35.05
CA ASP A 549 11.22 13.62 -36.37
C ASP A 549 10.20 14.02 -37.45
N GLU A 550 10.59 14.96 -38.29
CA GLU A 550 9.77 15.47 -39.39
C GLU A 550 9.54 14.47 -40.53
N HIS A 551 10.36 13.43 -40.62
CA HIS A 551 10.25 12.37 -41.64
C HIS A 551 9.32 11.23 -41.22
N LEU A 552 9.03 11.12 -39.92
CA LEU A 552 8.13 10.11 -39.39
C LEU A 552 6.67 10.58 -39.43
N THR A 553 5.76 9.62 -39.42
CA THR A 553 4.32 9.87 -39.21
C THR A 553 4.03 10.30 -37.79
N ILE A 554 2.82 10.84 -37.55
CA ILE A 554 2.37 11.18 -36.20
C ILE A 554 2.39 9.93 -35.31
N GLY A 555 1.88 8.81 -35.82
CA GLY A 555 1.85 7.52 -35.13
C GLY A 555 3.25 7.04 -34.77
N GLU A 556 4.18 7.04 -35.74
CA GLU A 556 5.57 6.61 -35.52
C GLU A 556 6.29 7.50 -34.50
N ASN A 557 6.07 8.81 -34.52
CA ASN A 557 6.64 9.72 -33.52
C ASN A 557 6.13 9.40 -32.11
N LEU A 558 4.82 9.17 -31.95
CA LEU A 558 4.26 8.79 -30.66
C LEU A 558 4.73 7.41 -30.21
N GLU A 559 4.83 6.45 -31.13
CA GLU A 559 5.40 5.12 -30.88
C GLU A 559 6.85 5.23 -30.40
N PHE A 560 7.66 6.05 -31.06
CA PHE A 560 9.04 6.32 -30.68
C PHE A 560 9.16 6.97 -29.29
N ALA A 561 8.37 8.02 -29.04
CA ALA A 561 8.34 8.67 -27.73
C ALA A 561 7.91 7.71 -26.63
N ALA A 562 6.92 6.85 -26.89
CA ALA A 562 6.45 5.86 -25.93
C ALA A 562 7.48 4.75 -25.67
N ALA A 563 8.25 4.35 -26.68
CA ALA A 563 9.34 3.40 -26.50
C ALA A 563 10.41 3.91 -25.51
N ILE A 564 10.62 5.23 -25.46
CA ILE A 564 11.58 5.87 -24.54
C ILE A 564 10.94 6.17 -23.18
N ARG A 565 9.74 6.76 -23.18
CA ARG A 565 9.11 7.33 -21.98
C ARG A 565 8.17 6.38 -21.25
N ALA A 566 7.74 5.32 -21.91
CA ALA A 566 6.88 4.29 -21.36
C ALA A 566 7.31 2.87 -21.80
N PRO A 567 8.61 2.51 -21.64
CA PRO A 567 9.16 1.25 -22.12
C PRO A 567 8.52 0.03 -21.44
N HIS A 568 7.86 0.23 -20.30
CA HIS A 568 7.15 -0.78 -19.52
C HIS A 568 5.80 -1.19 -20.12
N LEU A 569 5.31 -0.52 -21.17
CA LEU A 569 4.02 -0.85 -21.79
C LEU A 569 4.16 -2.02 -22.76
N SER A 570 3.25 -3.00 -22.65
CA SER A 570 3.14 -4.07 -23.64
C SER A 570 2.70 -3.50 -25.00
N GLY A 571 3.01 -4.15 -26.12
CA GLY A 571 2.59 -3.66 -27.45
C GLY A 571 1.07 -3.39 -27.59
N ARG A 572 0.22 -4.17 -26.89
CA ARG A 572 -1.23 -3.90 -26.85
C ARG A 572 -1.54 -2.67 -26.01
N ASP A 573 -0.94 -2.55 -24.83
CA ASP A 573 -1.16 -1.41 -23.93
C ASP A 573 -0.60 -0.11 -24.52
N LEU A 574 0.53 -0.21 -25.19
CA LEU A 574 1.16 0.83 -25.98
C LEU A 574 0.21 1.28 -27.08
N ASN A 575 -0.26 0.37 -27.95
CA ASN A 575 -1.22 0.73 -29.01
C ASN A 575 -2.48 1.37 -28.42
N ARG A 576 -3.05 0.82 -27.36
CA ARG A 576 -4.21 1.42 -26.69
C ARG A 576 -3.90 2.82 -26.16
N ARG A 577 -2.72 3.01 -25.56
CA ARG A 577 -2.30 4.32 -25.04
C ARG A 577 -2.07 5.31 -26.16
N LEU A 578 -1.50 4.88 -27.27
CA LEU A 578 -1.31 5.67 -28.49
C LEU A 578 -2.64 6.09 -29.07
N GLU A 579 -3.58 5.16 -29.25
CA GLU A 579 -4.92 5.48 -29.77
C GLU A 579 -5.65 6.46 -28.85
N ASN A 580 -5.65 6.22 -27.54
CA ASN A 580 -6.23 7.15 -26.57
C ASN A 580 -5.56 8.53 -26.63
N LYS A 581 -4.23 8.57 -26.78
CA LYS A 581 -3.47 9.82 -26.87
C LYS A 581 -3.78 10.56 -28.18
N LEU A 582 -3.88 9.85 -29.30
CA LEU A 582 -4.28 10.42 -30.58
C LEU A 582 -5.69 11.03 -30.52
N ILE A 583 -6.62 10.37 -29.83
CA ILE A 583 -7.98 10.89 -29.61
C ILE A 583 -7.92 12.17 -28.76
N GLU A 584 -7.19 12.13 -27.65
CA GLU A 584 -7.01 13.26 -26.73
C GLU A 584 -6.39 14.49 -27.41
N LEU A 585 -5.43 14.29 -28.32
CA LEU A 585 -4.79 15.35 -29.10
C LEU A 585 -5.61 15.81 -30.30
N GLY A 586 -6.70 15.10 -30.64
CA GLY A 586 -7.47 15.33 -31.86
C GLY A 586 -6.66 15.06 -33.14
N LEU A 587 -5.79 14.05 -33.13
CA LEU A 587 -4.89 13.69 -34.23
C LEU A 587 -5.15 12.29 -34.82
N SER A 588 -6.19 11.57 -34.36
CA SER A 588 -6.49 10.20 -34.80
C SER A 588 -6.61 10.04 -36.32
N GLU A 589 -7.34 10.94 -36.99
CA GLU A 589 -7.52 10.88 -38.45
C GLU A 589 -6.24 11.18 -39.25
N ARG A 590 -5.20 11.70 -38.58
CA ARG A 590 -3.91 12.05 -39.21
C ARG A 590 -2.75 11.18 -38.72
N ARG A 591 -3.05 10.07 -38.04
CA ARG A 591 -2.06 9.13 -37.50
C ARG A 591 -0.95 8.81 -38.50
N ASP A 592 -1.33 8.48 -39.73
CA ASP A 592 -0.41 7.99 -40.76
C ASP A 592 0.15 9.11 -41.65
N ASN A 593 -0.13 10.38 -41.32
CA ASN A 593 0.43 11.53 -42.04
C ASN A 593 1.85 11.79 -41.56
N VAL A 594 2.80 11.94 -42.49
CA VAL A 594 4.15 12.41 -42.20
C VAL A 594 4.09 13.84 -41.66
N VAL A 595 4.79 14.11 -40.56
CA VAL A 595 4.74 15.39 -39.86
C VAL A 595 5.22 16.54 -40.74
N GLY A 596 6.28 16.32 -41.51
CA GLY A 596 6.85 17.27 -42.46
C GLY A 596 7.62 18.40 -41.79
N SER A 597 8.37 19.16 -42.60
CA SER A 597 9.16 20.30 -42.10
C SER A 597 8.33 21.57 -42.03
N PRO A 598 8.78 22.62 -41.30
CA PRO A 598 8.13 23.93 -41.30
C PRO A 598 7.96 24.54 -42.70
N VAL A 599 8.81 24.13 -43.66
CA VAL A 599 8.79 24.54 -45.06
C VAL A 599 7.79 23.70 -45.89
N LYS A 600 7.68 22.40 -45.58
CA LYS A 600 6.72 21.46 -46.22
C LYS A 600 5.58 21.16 -45.25
N LYS A 601 4.65 22.10 -45.11
CA LYS A 601 3.57 22.07 -44.11
C LYS A 601 2.54 20.97 -44.38
N THR A 602 2.73 19.80 -43.77
CA THR A 602 1.72 18.73 -43.70
C THR A 602 0.77 18.90 -42.51
N LEU A 603 1.27 19.48 -41.41
CA LEU A 603 0.51 19.81 -40.21
C LEU A 603 0.47 21.33 -39.98
N SER A 604 -0.64 21.82 -39.44
CA SER A 604 -0.74 23.18 -38.92
C SER A 604 0.14 23.37 -37.68
N GLY A 605 0.49 24.61 -37.34
CA GLY A 605 1.30 24.91 -36.15
C GLY A 605 0.66 24.38 -34.85
N GLY A 606 -0.66 24.51 -34.71
CA GLY A 606 -1.39 23.96 -33.57
C GLY A 606 -1.35 22.44 -33.52
N GLU A 607 -1.46 21.73 -34.65
CA GLU A 607 -1.34 20.27 -34.70
C GLU A 607 0.06 19.80 -34.35
N ARG A 608 1.11 20.47 -34.85
CA ARG A 608 2.50 20.18 -34.47
C ARG A 608 2.71 20.33 -32.98
N LYS A 609 2.18 21.39 -32.38
CA LYS A 609 2.35 21.62 -30.95
C LYS A 609 1.58 20.62 -30.10
N ARG A 610 0.37 20.24 -30.52
CA ARG A 610 -0.38 19.14 -29.88
C ARG A 610 0.37 17.82 -29.95
N LEU A 611 0.96 17.48 -31.10
CA LEU A 611 1.82 16.30 -31.22
C LEU A 611 2.98 16.40 -30.23
N ASN A 612 3.71 17.52 -30.17
CA ASN A 612 4.84 17.70 -29.26
C ASN A 612 4.46 17.45 -27.79
N ILE A 613 3.36 18.06 -27.34
CA ILE A 613 2.79 17.84 -26.01
C ILE A 613 2.47 16.36 -25.79
N GLY A 614 1.88 15.72 -26.80
CA GLY A 614 1.58 14.29 -26.81
C GLY A 614 2.77 13.38 -26.57
N LEU A 615 3.91 13.68 -27.20
CA LEU A 615 5.15 12.90 -27.09
C LEU A 615 5.66 12.91 -25.65
N ASP A 616 5.67 14.07 -25.01
CA ASP A 616 6.20 14.18 -23.66
C ASP A 616 5.24 13.67 -22.59
N MET A 617 3.94 13.72 -22.86
CA MET A 617 2.87 13.25 -21.98
C MET A 617 2.50 11.78 -22.19
N ILE A 618 3.19 11.07 -23.07
CA ILE A 618 2.99 9.63 -23.22
C ILE A 618 3.56 8.85 -22.04
N GLY A 619 4.47 9.45 -21.25
CA GLY A 619 5.02 8.89 -20.02
C GLY A 619 4.09 8.99 -18.80
N ASN A 620 4.57 8.51 -17.65
CA ASN A 620 3.82 8.48 -16.38
C ASN A 620 4.30 9.52 -15.36
N ALA A 621 4.77 10.70 -15.79
CA ALA A 621 5.21 11.75 -14.86
C ALA A 621 4.03 12.31 -14.05
N ASP A 622 4.31 12.81 -12.85
CA ASP A 622 3.35 13.48 -11.96
C ASP A 622 3.40 14.99 -12.03
N VAL A 623 4.56 15.54 -12.39
CA VAL A 623 4.83 16.96 -12.59
C VAL A 623 5.18 17.19 -14.06
N TYR A 624 4.51 18.14 -14.72
CA TYR A 624 4.81 18.55 -16.09
C TYR A 624 5.20 20.02 -16.13
N LEU A 625 6.32 20.32 -16.79
CA LEU A 625 6.91 21.64 -16.90
C LEU A 625 6.96 22.03 -18.39
N PHE A 626 6.05 22.89 -18.84
CA PHE A 626 5.96 23.32 -20.23
C PHE A 626 6.67 24.65 -20.43
N ASP A 627 7.69 24.67 -21.29
CA ASP A 627 8.39 25.88 -21.67
C ASP A 627 7.78 26.50 -22.94
N GLU A 628 7.07 27.61 -22.77
CA GLU A 628 6.40 28.39 -23.81
C GLU A 628 5.60 27.55 -24.84
N PRO A 629 4.63 26.73 -24.39
CA PRO A 629 3.91 25.82 -25.28
C PRO A 629 2.98 26.54 -26.27
N THR A 630 2.72 27.83 -26.09
CA THR A 630 1.87 28.65 -26.97
C THR A 630 2.66 29.55 -27.91
N SER A 631 4.00 29.50 -27.87
CA SER A 631 4.85 30.36 -28.68
C SER A 631 4.66 30.09 -30.18
N GLY A 632 4.51 31.15 -30.97
CA GLY A 632 4.32 31.06 -32.43
C GLY A 632 2.92 30.60 -32.89
N LEU A 633 1.96 30.43 -31.98
CA LEU A 633 0.59 30.04 -32.30
C LEU A 633 -0.36 31.23 -32.44
N SER A 634 -1.47 31.03 -33.15
CA SER A 634 -2.60 31.98 -33.12
C SER A 634 -3.27 31.98 -31.73
N SER A 635 -4.03 33.03 -31.40
CA SER A 635 -4.74 33.10 -30.11
C SER A 635 -5.70 31.92 -29.91
N LYS A 636 -6.40 31.50 -30.97
CA LYS A 636 -7.35 30.37 -30.92
C LYS A 636 -6.63 29.03 -30.74
N ASP A 637 -5.51 28.83 -31.43
CA ASP A 637 -4.72 27.61 -31.26
C ASP A 637 -4.06 27.54 -29.88
N SER A 638 -3.63 28.68 -29.35
CA SER A 638 -3.08 28.79 -28.00
C SER A 638 -4.13 28.41 -26.94
N GLU A 639 -5.36 28.90 -27.08
CA GLU A 639 -6.49 28.52 -26.21
C GLU A 639 -6.73 27.01 -26.25
N HIS A 640 -6.78 26.43 -27.45
CA HIS A 640 -7.00 24.99 -27.59
C HIS A 640 -5.87 24.16 -26.97
N VAL A 641 -4.61 24.59 -27.12
CA VAL A 641 -3.46 23.94 -26.49
C VAL A 641 -3.57 23.97 -24.96
N ILE A 642 -3.91 25.12 -24.37
CA ILE A 642 -4.08 25.21 -22.91
C ILE A 642 -5.31 24.43 -22.43
N GLU A 643 -6.40 24.35 -23.20
CA GLU A 643 -7.55 23.49 -22.89
C GLU A 643 -7.15 22.01 -22.79
N ILE A 644 -6.32 21.53 -23.72
CA ILE A 644 -5.78 20.16 -23.69
C ILE A 644 -4.90 19.97 -22.46
N ILE A 645 -3.94 20.88 -22.21
CA ILE A 645 -3.08 20.82 -21.03
C ILE A 645 -3.91 20.84 -19.73
N ARG A 646 -4.98 21.64 -19.68
CA ARG A 646 -5.88 21.72 -18.53
C ARG A 646 -6.69 20.45 -18.32
N GLY A 647 -7.20 19.84 -19.39
CA GLY A 647 -7.85 18.53 -19.34
C GLY A 647 -6.94 17.44 -18.76
N LEU A 648 -5.62 17.63 -18.86
CA LEU A 648 -4.61 16.74 -18.32
C LEU A 648 -4.15 17.10 -16.90
N ALA A 649 -4.41 18.32 -16.44
CA ALA A 649 -4.01 18.83 -15.13
C ALA A 649 -4.80 18.22 -13.98
N HIS A 650 -5.99 17.66 -14.22
CA HIS A 650 -6.95 17.24 -13.18
C HIS A 650 -6.32 16.39 -12.05
N ASN A 651 -5.27 15.60 -12.34
CA ASN A 651 -4.59 14.76 -11.36
C ASN A 651 -3.06 14.91 -11.33
N LYS A 652 -2.53 15.99 -11.89
CA LYS A 652 -1.09 16.25 -12.07
C LYS A 652 -0.72 17.64 -11.54
N ILE A 653 0.56 17.91 -11.37
CA ILE A 653 1.07 19.27 -11.15
C ILE A 653 1.53 19.76 -12.52
N ILE A 654 1.01 20.90 -12.98
CA ILE A 654 1.42 21.47 -14.26
C ILE A 654 1.90 22.90 -14.09
N VAL A 655 3.10 23.18 -14.59
CA VAL A 655 3.69 24.52 -14.66
C VAL A 655 3.89 24.87 -16.12
N VAL A 656 3.43 26.04 -16.55
CA VAL A 656 3.53 26.51 -17.93
C VAL A 656 4.15 27.90 -17.94
N THR A 657 5.22 28.12 -18.71
CA THR A 657 5.73 29.47 -18.95
C THR A 657 4.99 30.12 -20.13
N ILE A 658 4.54 31.35 -19.97
CA ILE A 658 3.89 32.13 -21.04
C ILE A 658 4.40 33.57 -21.03
N HIS A 659 4.78 34.09 -22.20
CA HIS A 659 5.29 35.45 -22.32
C HIS A 659 4.18 36.51 -22.20
N GLN A 660 3.06 36.36 -22.93
CA GLN A 660 1.92 37.29 -22.92
C GLN A 660 0.59 36.54 -23.17
N PRO A 661 -0.11 36.03 -22.13
CA PRO A 661 -1.39 35.37 -22.32
C PRO A 661 -2.50 36.37 -22.64
N SER A 662 -3.47 35.96 -23.46
CA SER A 662 -4.75 36.67 -23.56
C SER A 662 -5.51 36.60 -22.22
N SER A 663 -6.44 37.52 -21.99
CA SER A 663 -7.28 37.49 -20.77
C SER A 663 -8.00 36.14 -20.60
N LYS A 664 -8.50 35.57 -21.71
CA LYS A 664 -9.17 34.27 -21.70
C LYS A 664 -8.22 33.12 -21.34
N LEU A 665 -7.00 33.13 -21.88
CA LEU A 665 -5.96 32.16 -21.53
C LEU A 665 -5.57 32.26 -20.05
N PHE A 666 -5.36 33.48 -19.56
CA PHE A 666 -4.96 33.72 -18.18
C PHE A 666 -5.99 33.17 -17.18
N GLN A 667 -7.29 33.26 -17.50
CA GLN A 667 -8.37 32.71 -16.67
C GLN A 667 -8.41 31.18 -16.58
N MET A 668 -7.65 30.45 -17.41
CA MET A 668 -7.57 28.99 -17.34
C MET A 668 -6.62 28.48 -16.24
N PHE A 669 -5.77 29.35 -15.69
CA PHE A 669 -4.77 29.01 -14.68
C PHE A 669 -5.32 29.16 -13.27
N HIS A 670 -4.89 28.27 -12.38
CA HIS A 670 -5.24 28.30 -10.96
C HIS A 670 -4.38 29.31 -10.19
N LYS A 671 -3.10 29.42 -10.58
CA LYS A 671 -2.12 30.34 -9.99
C LYS A 671 -1.27 30.96 -11.09
N ALA A 672 -0.71 32.13 -10.78
CA ALA A 672 0.26 32.81 -11.61
C ALA A 672 1.48 33.20 -10.77
N ILE A 673 2.66 32.97 -11.32
CA ILE A 673 3.96 33.39 -10.80
C ILE A 673 4.49 34.43 -11.78
N LEU A 674 4.77 35.64 -11.31
CA LEU A 674 5.36 36.70 -12.11
C LEU A 674 6.83 36.84 -11.71
N LEU A 675 7.73 36.60 -12.66
CA LEU A 675 9.16 36.77 -12.49
C LEU A 675 9.63 38.06 -13.15
N ASP A 676 10.38 38.86 -12.41
CA ASP A 676 11.09 40.03 -12.92
C ASP A 676 12.59 39.76 -13.14
N LYS A 677 13.30 40.72 -13.73
CA LYS A 677 14.74 40.64 -14.03
C LYS A 677 15.55 40.21 -12.79
N GLY A 678 16.36 39.17 -12.97
CA GLY A 678 17.13 38.55 -11.89
C GLY A 678 16.40 37.40 -11.18
N GLY A 679 15.20 37.02 -11.65
CA GLY A 679 14.43 35.91 -11.11
C GLY A 679 13.86 36.21 -9.73
N ARG A 680 13.27 37.39 -9.59
CA ARG A 680 12.59 37.92 -8.39
C ARG A 680 11.09 37.83 -8.51
#